data_AF-A0A950T1J2-F1
#
_entry.id   AF-A0A950T1J2-F1
#
_cell.length_a   1.000
_cell.length_b   1.000
_cell.length_c   1.000
_cell.angle_alpha   90.00
_cell.angle_beta   90.00
_cell.angle_gamma   90.00
#
_symmetry.space_group_name_H-M   'P 1'
#
loop_
_entity.id
_entity.type
_entity.pdbx_description
1 polymer ?
#
loop_
_entity_poly.entity_id
_entity_poly.type
_entity_poly.pdbx_seq_one_letter_code
_entity_poly.pdbx_strand_id
1 'polypeptide(L)'
;MSETGQAPIPRATYRLQFHEGFGFEDAAALAPYLARLGISHVYASPYLKARPGSTHGYDIVDHGRLNLELGDEPAFRDMVAAFRQNGLSQVLDFVPNHMGVGGSDNPWWIDVLEWGPASEYARWFDIDWEPDRRYLHEKLLVPLLGDQYGAVLEAGQLMLRFDPETGGFAVWAYDTHKLPINPLHYSRVLGNDHAELERLGDAFSSLADWRPRIAQHAKDLQAELGTLVRERDDVQEAVAAAVTRINGEPGRLETWRQLDALIQDQHWRAAHFRVAADDINYRRFFNINELAGLRMELPELFDHAHRLAFDLLRDRVLDGLRIDHVDGLLDPKGYLLRLREQAPGPFYLVVEKILARHEAVREDWPIEGTTGYEFANLVLGLLIDPAGEEGVTSAYAGFTGEHCAFDAIVRDCKSRIMLNEMASELNVLARDASRIGRQNPRTADFTRNILQRALKEIVACFPVYRTYVDGAAEPTEADRRDIDWAVAQARRNETDLDPSVFDFLHRLLTTDLIAQPRSGFSRQSVVRLAMRVQQYSGPVMAKGLEDTAFYRYNRFVALNEVGGHPDHLGVTLAAFHRANTQRAERWPHAMLGTSTHDTKRGEDARARLAVLSEMPEEWARQVQAWSRILRARRGDVEGTGPPDRNDEYLFYQLLLASWPAELTGVESPDAEMLRTFSGRVEGAMIKSVREAKLRSTWDSPNAAYEDAILGFVREALDVSRPNAFLSAFLAFEEHVARLGIRNSLV
;
A
#
# COMPACT_ATOMS: atom_id res chain seq x y z
N MET A 1 33.35 -19.01 12.92
CA MET A 1 33.17 -19.77 11.66
C MET A 1 32.45 -21.06 12.01
N SER A 2 31.13 -21.11 11.83
CA SER A 2 30.39 -22.38 11.81
C SER A 2 30.36 -22.90 10.37
N GLU A 3 30.60 -24.19 10.25
CA GLU A 3 30.87 -24.99 9.05
C GLU A 3 29.64 -25.37 8.23
N THR A 4 28.71 -24.45 7.96
CA THR A 4 27.59 -24.77 7.05
C THR A 4 27.35 -23.62 6.08
N GLY A 5 27.61 -23.83 4.79
CA GLY A 5 27.21 -22.94 3.69
C GLY A 5 25.70 -22.88 3.48
N GLN A 6 24.90 -22.99 4.53
CA GLN A 6 23.45 -22.99 4.54
C GLN A 6 22.92 -21.78 5.31
N ALA A 7 21.76 -21.27 4.90
CA ALA A 7 21.07 -20.18 5.57
C ALA A 7 20.66 -20.56 7.01
N PRO A 8 20.69 -19.61 7.97
CA PRO A 8 20.19 -19.83 9.33
C PRO A 8 18.65 -19.87 9.32
N ILE A 9 18.08 -21.07 9.24
CA ILE A 9 16.62 -21.26 9.18
C ILE A 9 15.98 -21.00 10.56
N PRO A 10 14.98 -20.10 10.66
CA PRO A 10 14.23 -19.90 11.90
C PRO A 10 13.44 -21.15 12.32
N ARG A 11 13.47 -21.50 13.60
CA ARG A 11 12.56 -22.50 14.19
C ARG A 11 11.15 -21.92 14.36
N ALA A 12 11.10 -20.68 14.84
CA ALA A 12 9.89 -19.91 15.09
C ALA A 12 10.23 -18.41 15.07
N THR A 13 9.35 -17.63 14.44
CA THR A 13 9.44 -16.18 14.32
C THR A 13 8.37 -15.50 15.15
N TYR A 14 8.70 -14.38 15.80
CA TYR A 14 7.74 -13.53 16.52
C TYR A 14 7.76 -12.12 15.93
N ARG A 15 6.63 -11.65 15.39
CA ARG A 15 6.54 -10.32 14.76
C ARG A 15 6.49 -9.23 15.84
N LEU A 16 7.43 -8.30 15.81
CA LEU A 16 7.40 -7.07 16.61
C LEU A 16 7.13 -5.86 15.72
N GLN A 17 6.18 -5.01 16.13
CA GLN A 17 5.82 -3.76 15.47
C GLN A 17 6.54 -2.61 16.16
N PHE A 18 7.64 -2.14 15.58
CA PHE A 18 8.39 -1.00 16.08
C PHE A 18 7.71 0.32 15.73
N HIS A 19 7.62 1.21 16.72
CA HIS A 19 7.17 2.60 16.61
C HIS A 19 7.68 3.39 17.82
N GLU A 20 7.45 4.71 17.89
CA GLU A 20 7.94 5.55 19.00
C GLU A 20 7.56 5.01 20.40
N GLY A 21 6.33 4.54 20.58
CA GLY A 21 5.87 3.89 21.82
C GLY A 21 6.31 2.43 22.07
N PHE A 22 7.11 1.83 21.18
CA PHE A 22 7.69 0.49 21.34
C PHE A 22 9.00 0.40 20.54
N GLY A 23 10.09 0.80 21.19
CA GLY A 23 11.42 0.97 20.59
C GLY A 23 12.39 -0.18 20.85
N PHE A 24 13.68 0.08 20.61
CA PHE A 24 14.76 -0.90 20.80
C PHE A 24 14.92 -1.31 22.28
N GLU A 25 14.73 -0.39 23.23
CA GLU A 25 14.80 -0.69 24.67
C GLU A 25 13.67 -1.64 25.10
N ASP A 26 12.44 -1.41 24.64
CA ASP A 26 11.29 -2.27 24.94
C ASP A 26 11.48 -3.67 24.36
N ALA A 27 11.96 -3.74 23.12
CA ALA A 27 12.28 -5.00 22.46
C ALA A 27 13.39 -5.76 23.20
N ALA A 28 14.43 -5.06 23.68
CA ALA A 28 15.48 -5.64 24.51
C ALA A 28 14.92 -6.25 25.81
N ALA A 29 14.00 -5.55 26.47
CA ALA A 29 13.35 -6.01 27.70
C ALA A 29 12.49 -7.26 27.49
N LEU A 30 11.91 -7.46 26.30
CA LEU A 30 11.14 -8.66 25.95
C LEU A 30 12.00 -9.89 25.64
N ALA A 31 13.30 -9.74 25.36
CA ALA A 31 14.17 -10.84 24.93
C ALA A 31 14.09 -12.08 25.83
N PRO A 32 14.14 -11.97 27.18
CA PRO A 32 14.04 -13.14 28.05
C PRO A 32 12.67 -13.82 28.00
N TYR A 33 11.60 -13.06 27.78
CA TYR A 33 10.25 -13.60 27.62
C TYR A 33 10.14 -14.40 26.31
N LEU A 34 10.59 -13.83 25.20
CA LEU A 34 10.54 -14.49 23.89
C LEU A 34 11.36 -15.78 23.86
N ALA A 35 12.52 -15.79 24.52
CA ALA A 35 13.32 -17.00 24.65
C ALA A 35 12.61 -18.09 25.47
N ARG A 36 11.94 -17.74 26.59
CA ARG A 36 11.13 -18.69 27.37
C ARG A 36 9.93 -19.22 26.59
N LEU A 37 9.34 -18.39 25.73
CA LEU A 37 8.25 -18.80 24.84
C LEU A 37 8.72 -19.80 23.76
N GLY A 38 10.02 -19.90 23.52
CA GLY A 38 10.61 -20.80 22.52
C GLY A 38 10.80 -20.16 21.15
N ILE A 39 10.73 -18.83 21.05
CA ILE A 39 11.03 -18.08 19.83
C ILE A 39 12.52 -18.20 19.51
N SER A 40 12.85 -18.25 18.23
CA SER A 40 14.25 -18.25 17.76
C SER A 40 14.65 -16.95 17.09
N HIS A 41 13.71 -16.31 16.40
CA HIS A 41 13.96 -15.11 15.63
C HIS A 41 12.88 -14.07 15.93
N VAL A 42 13.29 -12.85 16.20
CA VAL A 42 12.42 -11.70 16.12
C VAL A 42 12.23 -11.36 14.65
N TYR A 43 10.98 -11.37 14.19
CA TYR A 43 10.62 -10.82 12.89
C TYR A 43 10.33 -9.34 13.09
N ALA A 44 11.31 -8.49 12.85
CA ALA A 44 11.21 -7.06 13.08
C ALA A 44 10.45 -6.39 11.94
N SER A 45 9.49 -5.50 12.25
CA SER A 45 9.03 -4.50 11.28
C SER A 45 10.17 -3.61 10.80
N PRO A 46 9.99 -2.83 9.73
CA PRO A 46 11.04 -1.93 9.25
C PRO A 46 11.48 -0.97 10.36
N TYR A 47 12.79 -0.88 10.59
CA TYR A 47 13.40 0.04 11.56
C TYR A 47 14.41 1.01 10.93
N LEU A 48 14.51 1.01 9.59
CA LEU A 48 15.27 2.03 8.88
C LEU A 48 14.50 3.36 8.93
N LYS A 49 15.19 4.47 8.69
CA LYS A 49 14.62 5.81 8.85
C LYS A 49 13.36 5.97 7.97
N ALA A 50 12.23 6.13 8.63
CA ALA A 50 10.92 6.40 8.04
C ALA A 50 10.53 7.88 8.24
N ARG A 51 9.34 8.27 7.78
CA ARG A 51 8.83 9.62 8.06
C ARG A 51 8.64 9.81 9.56
N PRO A 52 8.78 11.06 10.07
CA PRO A 52 8.54 11.35 11.48
C PRO A 52 7.14 10.94 11.94
N GLY A 53 7.05 10.32 13.11
CA GLY A 53 5.80 9.83 13.69
C GLY A 53 5.21 8.59 13.01
N SER A 54 5.97 7.91 12.13
CA SER A 54 5.52 6.67 11.51
C SER A 54 5.28 5.57 12.55
N THR A 55 4.11 4.95 12.49
CA THR A 55 3.71 3.86 13.40
C THR A 55 4.01 2.48 12.85
N HIS A 56 4.59 2.40 11.64
CA HIS A 56 4.76 1.13 10.92
C HIS A 56 6.10 1.00 10.17
N GLY A 57 6.77 2.11 9.82
CA GLY A 57 8.10 2.11 9.21
C GLY A 57 8.15 1.86 7.69
N TYR A 58 7.04 1.52 7.03
CA TYR A 58 6.98 1.28 5.58
C TYR A 58 7.22 2.51 4.69
N ASP A 59 7.03 3.71 5.23
CA ASP A 59 7.27 4.99 4.55
C ASP A 59 8.73 5.46 4.69
N ILE A 60 9.65 4.61 4.25
CA ILE A 60 11.11 4.80 4.33
C ILE A 60 11.54 6.10 3.63
N VAL A 61 12.37 6.91 4.30
CA VAL A 61 12.98 8.11 3.72
C VAL A 61 14.49 8.03 3.59
N ASP A 62 15.15 7.07 4.25
CA ASP A 62 16.58 6.78 4.10
C ASP A 62 16.91 5.32 4.49
N HIS A 63 17.22 4.48 3.51
CA HIS A 63 17.62 3.08 3.73
C HIS A 63 18.99 2.93 4.42
N GLY A 64 19.81 3.99 4.43
CA GLY A 64 21.16 3.99 4.98
C GLY A 64 21.26 4.31 6.46
N ARG A 65 20.14 4.55 7.15
CA ARG A 65 20.11 4.96 8.57
C ARG A 65 19.02 4.22 9.35
N LEU A 66 19.29 4.00 10.64
CA LEU A 66 18.27 3.55 11.60
C LEU A 66 17.28 4.70 11.89
N ASN A 67 16.04 4.35 12.24
CA ASN A 67 15.07 5.32 12.71
C ASN A 67 15.36 5.73 14.16
N LEU A 68 15.69 7.00 14.38
CA LEU A 68 16.02 7.53 15.70
C LEU A 68 14.83 7.59 16.66
N GLU A 69 13.59 7.58 16.15
CA GLU A 69 12.39 7.52 17.01
C GLU A 69 12.24 6.16 17.72
N LEU A 70 12.95 5.13 17.25
CA LEU A 70 12.96 3.80 17.88
C LEU A 70 14.06 3.67 18.95
N GLY A 71 14.96 4.65 19.04
CA GLY A 71 16.15 4.62 19.88
C GLY A 71 17.43 4.94 19.10
N ASP A 72 18.46 5.36 19.83
CA ASP A 72 19.77 5.67 19.25
C ASP A 72 20.59 4.41 18.94
N GLU A 73 21.77 4.59 18.36
CA GLU A 73 22.67 3.48 18.01
C GLU A 73 23.12 2.65 19.25
N PRO A 74 23.44 3.25 20.41
CA PRO A 74 23.55 2.51 21.68
C PRO A 74 22.34 1.62 22.00
N ALA A 75 21.11 2.15 21.99
CA ALA A 75 19.91 1.37 22.27
C ALA A 75 19.72 0.20 21.29
N PHE A 76 20.00 0.41 20.00
CA PHE A 76 19.99 -0.66 19.00
C PHE A 76 21.03 -1.75 19.33
N ARG A 77 22.26 -1.36 19.70
CA ARG A 77 23.31 -2.34 20.08
C ARG A 77 22.94 -3.11 21.34
N ASP A 78 22.31 -2.47 22.31
CA ASP A 78 21.86 -3.10 23.55
C ASP A 78 20.73 -4.10 23.28
N MET A 79 19.78 -3.77 22.39
CA MET A 79 18.77 -4.73 21.91
C MET A 79 19.41 -5.94 21.25
N VAL A 80 20.36 -5.73 20.33
CA VAL A 80 21.08 -6.81 19.65
C VAL A 80 21.85 -7.67 20.67
N ALA A 81 22.48 -7.07 21.67
CA ALA A 81 23.18 -7.78 22.73
C ALA A 81 22.21 -8.61 23.59
N ALA A 82 21.06 -8.04 23.96
CA ALA A 82 20.02 -8.73 24.71
C ALA A 82 19.45 -9.94 23.94
N PHE A 83 19.19 -9.79 22.65
CA PHE A 83 18.78 -10.89 21.79
C PHE A 83 19.84 -11.99 21.75
N ARG A 84 21.10 -11.65 21.49
CA ARG A 84 22.21 -12.62 21.47
C ARG A 84 22.37 -13.36 22.80
N GLN A 85 22.30 -12.65 23.93
CA GLN A 85 22.38 -13.26 25.27
C GLN A 85 21.25 -14.27 25.55
N ASN A 86 20.09 -14.09 24.90
CA ASN A 86 18.93 -14.96 25.02
C ASN A 86 18.79 -15.95 23.85
N GLY A 87 19.81 -16.08 22.98
CA GLY A 87 19.80 -17.01 21.85
C GLY A 87 18.78 -16.66 20.76
N LEU A 88 18.43 -15.38 20.65
CA LEU A 88 17.54 -14.83 19.62
C LEU A 88 18.36 -14.17 18.51
N SER A 89 17.88 -14.35 17.28
CA SER A 89 18.34 -13.65 16.08
C SER A 89 17.21 -12.81 15.49
N GLN A 90 17.43 -12.16 14.33
CA GLN A 90 16.46 -11.28 13.71
C GLN A 90 16.27 -11.56 12.22
N VAL A 91 15.02 -11.44 11.77
CA VAL A 91 14.63 -11.30 10.36
C VAL A 91 14.08 -9.89 10.19
N LEU A 92 14.71 -9.09 9.33
CA LEU A 92 14.27 -7.71 9.06
C LEU A 92 13.25 -7.68 7.92
N ASP A 93 12.14 -6.99 8.15
CA ASP A 93 11.24 -6.56 7.09
C ASP A 93 11.87 -5.41 6.28
N PHE A 94 12.13 -5.67 5.00
CA PHE A 94 12.81 -4.75 4.10
C PHE A 94 11.87 -4.28 3.00
N VAL A 95 11.87 -2.95 2.75
CA VAL A 95 10.95 -2.28 1.82
C VAL A 95 11.70 -1.79 0.58
N PRO A 96 11.73 -2.56 -0.52
CA PRO A 96 12.46 -2.19 -1.73
C PRO A 96 11.62 -1.41 -2.74
N ASN A 97 10.30 -1.58 -2.73
CA ASN A 97 9.45 -1.13 -3.83
C ASN A 97 9.26 0.40 -3.89
N HIS A 98 9.31 1.08 -2.75
CA HIS A 98 8.86 2.46 -2.63
C HIS A 98 9.52 3.19 -1.46
N MET A 99 9.33 4.51 -1.40
CA MET A 99 9.75 5.39 -0.30
C MET A 99 8.66 6.39 0.08
N GLY A 100 8.68 6.83 1.33
CA GLY A 100 7.90 7.95 1.83
C GLY A 100 8.30 9.26 1.13
N VAL A 101 7.30 9.95 0.59
CA VAL A 101 7.43 11.25 -0.08
C VAL A 101 6.40 12.24 0.46
N GLY A 102 6.60 13.51 0.13
CA GLY A 102 5.90 14.62 0.80
C GLY A 102 6.54 14.96 2.14
N GLY A 103 6.28 16.17 2.62
CA GLY A 103 6.92 16.67 3.83
C GLY A 103 8.26 17.33 3.50
N SER A 104 9.26 17.16 4.37
CA SER A 104 10.62 17.69 4.16
C SER A 104 11.72 16.66 4.38
N ASP A 105 11.36 15.40 4.59
CA ASP A 105 12.20 14.40 5.27
C ASP A 105 12.98 13.50 4.32
N ASN A 106 12.52 13.38 3.07
CA ASN A 106 13.16 12.57 2.01
C ASN A 106 14.08 13.45 1.14
N PRO A 107 15.41 13.40 1.33
CA PRO A 107 16.33 14.28 0.63
C PRO A 107 16.37 14.02 -0.88
N TRP A 108 16.18 12.77 -1.33
CA TRP A 108 16.18 12.45 -2.76
C TRP A 108 14.96 13.04 -3.44
N TRP A 109 13.78 12.92 -2.81
CA TRP A 109 12.56 13.50 -3.34
C TRP A 109 12.64 15.02 -3.41
N ILE A 110 13.16 15.68 -2.37
CA ILE A 110 13.35 17.14 -2.36
C ILE A 110 14.31 17.56 -3.49
N ASP A 111 15.41 16.85 -3.71
CA ASP A 111 16.34 17.11 -4.82
C ASP A 111 15.65 16.94 -6.20
N VAL A 112 14.82 15.90 -6.37
CA VAL A 112 13.99 15.72 -7.59
C VAL A 112 13.02 16.88 -7.79
N LEU A 113 12.38 17.40 -6.74
CA LEU A 113 11.52 18.57 -6.86
C LEU A 113 12.32 19.83 -7.24
N GLU A 114 13.54 20.00 -6.72
CA GLU A 114 14.38 21.18 -6.97
C GLU A 114 14.96 21.21 -8.39
N TRP A 115 15.44 20.05 -8.89
CA TRP A 115 16.19 19.95 -10.16
C TRP A 115 15.44 19.24 -11.28
N GLY A 116 14.26 18.65 -11.01
CA GLY A 116 13.46 17.94 -11.99
C GLY A 116 14.22 16.79 -12.64
N PRO A 117 14.13 16.62 -13.98
CA PRO A 117 14.86 15.57 -14.72
C PRO A 117 16.39 15.65 -14.59
N ALA A 118 16.94 16.79 -14.17
CA ALA A 118 18.38 16.99 -14.01
C ALA A 118 18.92 16.51 -12.65
N SER A 119 18.04 16.16 -11.70
CA SER A 119 18.45 15.56 -10.42
C SER A 119 19.18 14.23 -10.63
N GLU A 120 20.22 13.98 -9.82
CA GLU A 120 20.92 12.69 -9.79
C GLU A 120 19.99 11.54 -9.38
N TYR A 121 18.94 11.85 -8.61
CA TYR A 121 17.96 10.89 -8.11
C TYR A 121 16.71 10.76 -9.00
N ALA A 122 16.57 11.58 -10.04
CA ALA A 122 15.38 11.58 -10.92
C ALA A 122 15.08 10.19 -11.53
N ARG A 123 16.13 9.39 -11.77
CA ARG A 123 16.00 8.04 -12.35
C ARG A 123 15.72 6.96 -11.31
N TRP A 124 15.93 7.23 -10.03
CA TRP A 124 15.70 6.27 -8.95
C TRP A 124 14.21 6.09 -8.68
N PHE A 125 13.42 7.14 -8.90
CA PHE A 125 11.96 7.07 -8.88
C PHE A 125 11.41 6.75 -10.28
N ASP A 126 10.26 6.09 -10.32
CA ASP A 126 9.57 5.76 -11.58
C ASP A 126 8.61 6.90 -11.98
N ILE A 127 9.18 7.94 -12.60
CA ILE A 127 8.49 9.17 -13.01
C ILE A 127 8.37 9.23 -14.55
N ASP A 128 7.17 9.55 -15.02
CA ASP A 128 6.88 9.92 -16.40
C ASP A 128 7.03 11.44 -16.57
N TRP A 129 8.18 11.87 -17.09
CA TRP A 129 8.53 13.27 -17.33
C TRP A 129 7.90 13.84 -18.62
N GLU A 130 7.34 12.99 -19.48
CA GLU A 130 6.71 13.37 -20.75
C GLU A 130 5.28 12.81 -20.86
N PRO A 131 4.38 13.13 -19.90
CA PRO A 131 2.99 12.70 -19.97
C PRO A 131 2.27 13.38 -21.15
N ASP A 132 1.16 12.82 -21.63
CA ASP A 132 0.37 13.44 -22.74
C ASP A 132 -0.15 14.86 -22.37
N ARG A 133 -0.17 15.17 -21.08
CA ARG A 133 -0.55 16.46 -20.49
C ARG A 133 0.62 17.43 -20.59
N ARG A 134 0.63 18.27 -21.62
CA ARG A 134 1.72 19.24 -21.88
C ARG A 134 2.08 20.15 -20.70
N TYR A 135 1.13 20.48 -19.84
CA TYR A 135 1.39 21.30 -18.65
C TYR A 135 2.15 20.56 -17.53
N LEU A 136 2.36 19.25 -17.66
CA LEU A 136 3.19 18.43 -16.78
C LEU A 136 4.51 18.00 -17.43
N HIS A 137 4.83 18.47 -18.65
CA HIS A 137 6.15 18.18 -19.23
C HIS A 137 7.26 18.73 -18.32
N GLU A 138 8.24 17.89 -18.02
CA GLU A 138 9.37 18.20 -17.12
C GLU A 138 8.94 18.64 -15.70
N LYS A 139 7.68 18.34 -15.32
CA LYS A 139 7.14 18.62 -13.99
C LYS A 139 6.66 17.37 -13.30
N LEU A 140 6.81 17.34 -11.99
CA LEU A 140 6.27 16.32 -11.12
C LEU A 140 4.96 16.80 -10.48
N LEU A 141 3.88 16.02 -10.58
CA LEU A 141 2.64 16.34 -9.88
C LEU A 141 2.78 16.04 -8.38
N VAL A 142 2.43 17.00 -7.54
CA VAL A 142 2.46 16.88 -6.06
C VAL A 142 1.04 17.08 -5.51
N PRO A 143 0.21 16.01 -5.42
CA PRO A 143 -1.21 16.09 -5.09
C PRO A 143 -1.46 16.05 -3.56
N LEU A 144 -1.09 17.13 -2.86
CA LEU A 144 -1.20 17.22 -1.38
C LEU A 144 -2.17 18.29 -0.88
N LEU A 145 -2.75 19.09 -1.77
CA LEU A 145 -3.60 20.21 -1.35
C LEU A 145 -5.00 19.71 -0.96
N GLY A 146 -5.51 20.20 0.17
CA GLY A 146 -6.85 19.91 0.66
C GLY A 146 -7.97 20.70 -0.02
N ASP A 147 -7.63 21.73 -0.79
CA ASP A 147 -8.57 22.51 -1.62
C ASP A 147 -7.92 22.87 -2.98
N GLN A 148 -8.65 23.57 -3.85
CA GLN A 148 -8.18 24.07 -5.13
C GLN A 148 -6.95 24.95 -4.95
N TYR A 149 -5.96 24.78 -5.83
CA TYR A 149 -4.68 25.52 -5.78
C TYR A 149 -4.85 27.03 -5.53
N GLY A 150 -5.75 27.67 -6.27
CA GLY A 150 -5.99 29.12 -6.12
C GLY A 150 -6.56 29.49 -4.75
N ALA A 151 -7.45 28.67 -4.17
CA ALA A 151 -8.01 28.90 -2.85
C ALA A 151 -6.96 28.72 -1.74
N VAL A 152 -6.12 27.68 -1.86
CA VAL A 152 -5.02 27.43 -0.91
C VAL A 152 -3.96 28.54 -0.99
N LEU A 153 -3.65 29.01 -2.20
CA LEU A 153 -2.76 30.15 -2.42
C LEU A 153 -3.35 31.43 -1.80
N GLU A 154 -4.60 31.76 -2.11
CA GLU A 154 -5.30 32.93 -1.56
C GLU A 154 -5.42 32.87 -0.03
N ALA A 155 -5.58 31.70 0.56
CA ALA A 155 -5.63 31.52 2.01
C ALA A 155 -4.26 31.70 2.69
N GLY A 156 -3.17 31.91 1.94
CA GLY A 156 -1.82 31.98 2.48
C GLY A 156 -1.30 30.65 3.01
N GLN A 157 -1.86 29.54 2.54
CA GLN A 157 -1.45 28.19 2.93
C GLN A 157 -0.32 27.63 2.04
N LEU A 158 0.06 28.38 1.00
CA LEU A 158 1.28 28.21 0.21
C LEU A 158 2.12 29.48 0.38
N MET A 159 3.24 29.39 1.10
CA MET A 159 4.09 30.56 1.34
C MET A 159 5.55 30.30 0.99
N LEU A 160 6.17 31.24 0.28
CA LEU A 160 7.61 31.28 0.09
C LEU A 160 8.29 31.57 1.44
N ARG A 161 9.33 30.80 1.76
CA ARG A 161 10.18 30.99 2.93
C ARG A 161 11.64 30.87 2.54
N PHE A 162 12.48 31.58 3.28
CA PHE A 162 13.93 31.45 3.25
C PHE A 162 14.40 30.68 4.48
N ASP A 163 15.29 29.72 4.29
CA ASP A 163 15.95 28.99 5.36
C ASP A 163 17.40 29.48 5.50
N PRO A 164 17.74 30.23 6.56
CA PRO A 164 19.10 30.74 6.75
C PRO A 164 20.13 29.63 6.98
N GLU A 165 19.71 28.45 7.45
CA GLU A 165 20.64 27.34 7.69
C GLU A 165 21.18 26.76 6.40
N THR A 166 20.30 26.55 5.42
CA THR A 166 20.64 26.01 4.11
C THR A 166 20.93 27.09 3.06
N GLY A 167 20.51 28.34 3.30
CA GLY A 167 20.45 29.39 2.26
C GLY A 167 19.44 29.10 1.16
N GLY A 168 18.45 28.25 1.47
CA GLY A 168 17.46 27.72 0.54
C GLY A 168 16.18 28.54 0.49
N PHE A 169 15.56 28.66 -0.68
CA PHE A 169 14.17 29.12 -0.82
C PHE A 169 13.24 27.94 -1.10
N ALA A 170 12.10 27.90 -0.42
CA ALA A 170 11.07 26.90 -0.67
C ALA A 170 9.68 27.47 -0.44
N VAL A 171 8.70 26.98 -1.20
CA VAL A 171 7.29 27.16 -0.88
C VAL A 171 6.90 26.09 0.12
N TRP A 172 6.26 26.49 1.22
CA TRP A 172 5.73 25.58 2.22
C TRP A 172 4.21 25.49 2.07
N ALA A 173 3.70 24.27 1.88
CA ALA A 173 2.27 24.00 1.91
C ALA A 173 1.86 23.53 3.30
N TYR A 174 0.90 24.22 3.93
CA TYR A 174 0.42 23.95 5.29
C TYR A 174 1.51 23.83 6.35
N ASP A 175 2.66 24.47 6.13
CA ASP A 175 3.85 24.44 6.99
C ASP A 175 4.50 23.08 7.19
N THR A 176 4.00 22.03 6.52
CA THR A 176 4.49 20.66 6.66
C THR A 176 5.20 20.17 5.40
N HIS A 177 4.81 20.64 4.21
CA HIS A 177 5.38 20.14 2.96
C HIS A 177 6.29 21.17 2.30
N LYS A 178 7.57 20.80 2.12
CA LYS A 178 8.59 21.64 1.51
C LYS A 178 8.62 21.41 -0.01
N LEU A 179 8.42 22.49 -0.76
CA LEU A 179 8.48 22.51 -2.22
C LEU A 179 9.61 23.47 -2.64
N PRO A 180 10.83 22.96 -2.90
CA PRO A 180 12.01 23.80 -3.12
C PRO A 180 11.89 24.66 -4.39
N ILE A 181 12.48 25.84 -4.35
CA ILE A 181 12.66 26.69 -5.53
C ILE A 181 13.97 26.29 -6.22
N ASN A 182 13.93 26.06 -7.52
CA ASN A 182 15.14 25.80 -8.30
C ASN A 182 16.11 27.01 -8.16
N PRO A 183 17.39 26.80 -7.82
CA PRO A 183 18.38 27.86 -7.66
C PRO A 183 18.55 28.78 -8.87
N LEU A 184 18.27 28.30 -10.09
CA LEU A 184 18.25 29.13 -11.31
C LEU A 184 17.23 30.27 -11.26
N HIS A 185 16.23 30.19 -10.38
CA HIS A 185 15.18 31.18 -10.22
C HIS A 185 15.40 32.12 -9.02
N TYR A 186 16.50 31.97 -8.27
CA TYR A 186 16.76 32.79 -7.08
C TYR A 186 16.89 34.29 -7.38
N SER A 187 17.42 34.66 -8.54
CA SER A 187 17.52 36.08 -8.94
C SER A 187 16.17 36.80 -8.97
N ARG A 188 15.10 36.09 -9.33
CA ARG A 188 13.73 36.63 -9.29
C ARG A 188 13.24 36.89 -7.88
N VAL A 189 13.68 36.06 -6.93
CA VAL A 189 13.38 36.23 -5.51
C VAL A 189 14.17 37.40 -4.94
N LEU A 190 15.49 37.33 -5.04
CA LEU A 190 16.44 38.26 -4.46
C LEU A 190 16.26 39.70 -4.97
N GLY A 191 15.96 39.89 -6.26
CA GLY A 191 15.83 41.21 -6.85
C GLY A 191 17.15 42.01 -6.84
N ASN A 192 17.04 43.33 -6.94
CA ASN A 192 18.19 44.25 -7.06
C ASN A 192 18.14 45.44 -6.09
N ASP A 193 17.30 45.37 -5.05
CA ASP A 193 17.17 46.45 -4.06
C ASP A 193 18.35 46.51 -3.07
N HIS A 194 19.22 45.49 -3.07
CA HIS A 194 20.41 45.40 -2.20
C HIS A 194 21.60 44.84 -2.99
N ALA A 195 22.78 45.46 -2.87
CA ALA A 195 23.95 45.16 -3.70
C ALA A 195 24.44 43.69 -3.60
N GLU A 196 24.44 43.10 -2.39
CA GLU A 196 24.80 41.67 -2.25
C GLU A 196 23.75 40.74 -2.87
N LEU A 197 22.47 41.11 -2.81
CA LEU A 197 21.39 40.29 -3.38
C LEU A 197 21.41 40.36 -4.90
N GLU A 198 21.70 41.53 -5.47
CA GLU A 198 21.92 41.71 -6.91
C GLU A 198 23.11 40.86 -7.39
N ARG A 199 24.26 40.96 -6.71
CA ARG A 199 25.47 40.16 -7.03
C ARG A 199 25.19 38.66 -6.97
N LEU A 200 24.54 38.18 -5.91
CA LEU A 200 24.19 36.76 -5.78
C LEU A 200 23.13 36.36 -6.81
N GLY A 201 22.15 37.21 -7.09
CA GLY A 201 21.16 36.99 -8.14
C GLY A 201 21.80 36.80 -9.51
N ASP A 202 22.79 37.61 -9.87
CA ASP A 202 23.56 37.45 -11.10
C ASP A 202 24.33 36.12 -11.10
N ALA A 203 24.99 35.78 -9.99
CA ALA A 203 25.69 34.51 -9.84
C ALA A 203 24.74 33.30 -10.03
N PHE A 204 23.59 33.29 -9.36
CA PHE A 204 22.55 32.26 -9.52
C PHE A 204 22.04 32.18 -10.96
N SER A 205 21.84 33.31 -11.64
CA SER A 205 21.38 33.34 -13.03
C SER A 205 22.40 32.75 -14.01
N SER A 206 23.69 32.83 -13.68
CA SER A 206 24.79 32.23 -14.46
C SER A 206 25.05 30.75 -14.16
N LEU A 207 24.31 30.12 -13.23
CA LEU A 207 24.53 28.72 -12.83
C LEU A 207 24.50 27.73 -14.00
N ALA A 208 23.73 28.02 -15.05
CA ALA A 208 23.66 27.18 -16.24
C ALA A 208 25.02 26.98 -16.94
N ASP A 209 25.95 27.93 -16.80
CA ASP A 209 27.29 27.88 -17.40
C ASP A 209 28.22 26.89 -16.68
N TRP A 210 27.86 26.47 -15.47
CA TRP A 210 28.67 25.58 -14.63
C TRP A 210 28.37 24.10 -14.82
N ARG A 211 27.62 23.72 -15.85
CA ARG A 211 27.34 22.31 -16.16
C ARG A 211 28.65 21.54 -16.44
N PRO A 212 28.79 20.29 -15.94
CA PRO A 212 27.78 19.50 -15.22
C PRO A 212 27.71 19.76 -13.70
N ARG A 213 28.56 20.61 -13.13
CA ARG A 213 28.66 20.86 -11.67
C ARG A 213 27.66 21.90 -11.14
N ILE A 214 26.54 22.09 -11.82
CA ILE A 214 25.53 23.11 -11.50
C ILE A 214 25.00 22.98 -10.07
N ALA A 215 24.68 21.76 -9.63
CA ALA A 215 24.13 21.53 -8.29
C ALA A 215 25.14 21.82 -7.18
N GLN A 216 26.43 21.51 -7.40
CA GLN A 216 27.48 21.83 -6.43
C GLN A 216 27.67 23.36 -6.33
N HIS A 217 27.77 24.05 -7.47
CA HIS A 217 27.95 25.51 -7.44
C HIS A 217 26.72 26.23 -6.86
N ALA A 218 25.52 25.71 -7.11
CA ALA A 218 24.29 26.20 -6.48
C ALA A 218 24.34 26.07 -4.95
N LYS A 219 24.80 24.92 -4.43
CA LYS A 219 24.99 24.71 -2.98
C LYS A 219 26.00 25.68 -2.38
N ASP A 220 27.10 25.96 -3.09
CA ASP A 220 28.12 26.91 -2.63
C ASP A 220 27.52 28.33 -2.51
N LEU A 221 26.76 28.78 -3.52
CA LEU A 221 26.08 30.09 -3.49
C LEU A 221 24.96 30.15 -2.46
N GLN A 222 24.20 29.07 -2.27
CA GLN A 222 23.21 28.96 -1.20
C GLN A 222 23.89 29.11 0.18
N ALA A 223 24.99 28.39 0.42
CA ALA A 223 25.73 28.49 1.67
C ALA A 223 26.32 29.90 1.91
N GLU A 224 26.79 30.57 0.85
CA GLU A 224 27.21 31.97 0.91
C GLU A 224 26.06 32.90 1.30
N LEU A 225 24.89 32.77 0.64
CA LEU A 225 23.69 33.54 0.95
C LEU A 225 23.23 33.32 2.40
N GLY A 226 23.17 32.06 2.85
CA GLY A 226 22.80 31.71 4.23
C GLY A 226 23.76 32.31 5.26
N THR A 227 25.06 32.27 4.99
CA THR A 227 26.09 32.89 5.83
C THR A 227 25.91 34.41 5.90
N LEU A 228 25.74 35.09 4.77
CA LEU A 228 25.51 36.53 4.73
C LEU A 228 24.26 36.93 5.51
N VAL A 229 23.15 36.20 5.37
CA VAL A 229 21.92 36.48 6.13
C VAL A 229 22.10 36.27 7.64
N ARG A 230 22.91 35.30 8.07
CA ARG A 230 23.17 35.08 9.52
C ARG A 230 24.13 36.11 10.12
N GLU A 231 25.03 36.67 9.32
CA GLU A 231 26.11 37.56 9.80
C GLU A 231 25.79 39.05 9.63
N ARG A 232 24.84 39.40 8.75
CA ARG A 232 24.55 40.79 8.36
C ARG A 232 23.06 41.12 8.41
N ASP A 233 22.70 41.98 9.36
CA ASP A 233 21.32 42.45 9.55
C ASP A 233 20.75 43.13 8.29
N ASP A 234 21.56 43.90 7.55
CA ASP A 234 21.12 44.58 6.33
C ASP A 234 20.75 43.59 5.21
N VAL A 235 21.49 42.48 5.09
CA VAL A 235 21.17 41.40 4.14
C VAL A 235 19.94 40.61 4.62
N GLN A 236 19.83 40.34 5.91
CA GLN A 236 18.67 39.66 6.50
C GLN A 236 17.37 40.42 6.23
N GLU A 237 17.35 41.73 6.51
CA GLU A 237 16.20 42.60 6.25
C GLU A 237 15.85 42.64 4.76
N ALA A 238 16.86 42.71 3.88
CA ALA A 238 16.66 42.70 2.43
C ALA A 238 16.03 41.38 1.94
N VAL A 239 16.49 40.22 2.43
CA VAL A 239 15.89 38.92 2.07
C VAL A 239 14.47 38.79 2.62
N ALA A 240 14.21 39.23 3.85
CA ALA A 240 12.87 39.23 4.43
C ALA A 240 11.89 40.12 3.63
N ALA A 241 12.34 41.30 3.19
CA ALA A 241 11.57 42.18 2.32
C ALA A 241 11.31 41.54 0.95
N ALA A 242 12.31 40.89 0.36
CA ALA A 242 12.19 40.18 -0.91
C ALA A 242 11.16 39.03 -0.85
N VAL A 243 11.18 38.22 0.22
CA VAL A 243 10.19 37.15 0.45
C VAL A 243 8.79 37.73 0.65
N THR A 244 8.67 38.80 1.46
CA THR A 244 7.39 39.46 1.72
C THR A 244 6.77 40.05 0.44
N ARG A 245 7.60 40.59 -0.45
CA ARG A 245 7.16 41.14 -1.75
C ARG A 245 6.57 40.08 -2.69
N ILE A 246 7.04 38.84 -2.60
CA ILE A 246 6.55 37.73 -3.44
C ILE A 246 5.30 37.08 -2.86
N ASN A 247 5.25 36.92 -1.53
CA ASN A 247 4.06 36.44 -0.86
C ASN A 247 2.93 37.46 -0.99
N GLY A 248 1.70 36.97 -1.19
CA GLY A 248 0.52 37.82 -1.29
C GLY A 248 -0.11 38.12 0.07
N GLU A 249 -1.20 38.87 0.04
CA GLU A 249 -2.07 39.12 1.18
C GLU A 249 -3.17 38.05 1.22
N PRO A 250 -3.35 37.34 2.35
CA PRO A 250 -4.43 36.37 2.49
C PRO A 250 -5.82 36.98 2.22
N GLY A 251 -6.65 36.27 1.45
CA GLY A 251 -7.99 36.71 1.04
C GLY A 251 -8.02 37.67 -0.17
N ARG A 252 -6.88 37.90 -0.83
CA ARG A 252 -6.76 38.73 -2.03
C ARG A 252 -5.91 38.06 -3.11
N LEU A 253 -6.50 37.11 -3.84
CA LEU A 253 -5.80 36.30 -4.85
C LEU A 253 -4.94 37.12 -5.84
N GLU A 254 -5.35 38.34 -6.21
CA GLU A 254 -4.61 39.18 -7.15
C GLU A 254 -3.22 39.61 -6.68
N THR A 255 -2.97 39.58 -5.37
CA THR A 255 -1.68 39.92 -4.76
C THR A 255 -0.68 38.77 -4.84
N TRP A 256 -1.14 37.53 -5.08
CA TRP A 256 -0.31 36.32 -5.13
C TRP A 256 0.34 36.07 -6.49
N ARG A 257 0.19 36.98 -7.47
CA ARG A 257 0.67 36.80 -8.86
C ARG A 257 2.17 36.53 -8.96
N GLN A 258 2.98 37.13 -8.10
CA GLN A 258 4.43 36.92 -8.12
C GLN A 258 4.79 35.51 -7.66
N LEU A 259 4.19 35.04 -6.55
CA LEU A 259 4.38 33.68 -6.08
C LEU A 259 3.83 32.65 -7.07
N ASP A 260 2.64 32.88 -7.62
CA ASP A 260 2.08 31.98 -8.63
C ASP A 260 2.99 31.86 -9.85
N ALA A 261 3.47 32.97 -10.41
CA ALA A 261 4.41 32.95 -11.52
C ALA A 261 5.72 32.22 -11.18
N LEU A 262 6.24 32.39 -9.96
CA LEU A 262 7.41 31.64 -9.50
C LEU A 262 7.10 30.13 -9.44
N ILE A 263 5.96 29.74 -8.88
CA ILE A 263 5.52 28.33 -8.81
C ILE A 263 5.37 27.73 -10.22
N GLN A 264 4.82 28.48 -11.18
CA GLN A 264 4.64 28.01 -12.55
C GLN A 264 5.96 27.70 -13.28
N ASP A 265 7.10 28.17 -12.80
CA ASP A 265 8.40 27.86 -13.39
C ASP A 265 9.12 26.67 -12.73
N GLN A 266 8.57 26.12 -11.65
CA GLN A 266 9.22 25.02 -10.94
C GLN A 266 8.99 23.66 -11.63
N HIS A 267 9.86 22.69 -11.32
CA HIS A 267 9.76 21.30 -11.77
C HIS A 267 8.70 20.49 -11.03
N TRP A 268 7.85 21.15 -10.25
CA TRP A 268 6.75 20.52 -9.54
C TRP A 268 5.46 21.31 -9.75
N ARG A 269 4.33 20.63 -9.56
CA ARG A 269 3.00 21.22 -9.57
C ARG A 269 2.23 20.75 -8.34
N ALA A 270 2.05 21.64 -7.38
CA ALA A 270 1.14 21.40 -6.26
C ALA A 270 -0.31 21.36 -6.78
N ALA A 271 -1.08 20.35 -6.36
CA ALA A 271 -2.45 20.17 -6.80
C ALA A 271 -3.35 19.62 -5.68
N HIS A 272 -4.66 19.79 -5.84
CA HIS A 272 -5.66 19.16 -4.99
C HIS A 272 -5.47 17.63 -5.00
N PHE A 273 -5.57 16.98 -3.84
CA PHE A 273 -5.19 15.57 -3.70
C PHE A 273 -5.93 14.63 -4.67
N ARG A 274 -7.19 14.92 -4.99
CA ARG A 274 -7.99 14.11 -5.94
C ARG A 274 -7.49 14.17 -7.38
N VAL A 275 -6.65 15.13 -7.74
CA VAL A 275 -6.05 15.22 -9.09
C VAL A 275 -5.12 14.03 -9.35
N ALA A 276 -4.64 13.34 -8.31
CA ALA A 276 -3.80 12.15 -8.43
C ALA A 276 -4.46 11.03 -9.26
N ALA A 277 -5.77 10.83 -9.14
CA ALA A 277 -6.51 9.79 -9.86
C ALA A 277 -6.30 9.89 -11.38
N ASP A 278 -6.28 11.10 -11.91
CA ASP A 278 -6.26 11.37 -13.34
C ASP A 278 -4.86 11.73 -13.88
N ASP A 279 -4.04 12.42 -13.07
CA ASP A 279 -2.88 13.18 -13.54
C ASP A 279 -1.55 12.71 -12.98
N ILE A 280 -1.54 11.80 -11.99
CA ILE A 280 -0.30 11.38 -11.34
C ILE A 280 0.68 10.87 -12.38
N ASN A 281 1.92 11.35 -12.32
CA ASN A 281 2.95 11.02 -13.29
C ASN A 281 4.15 10.32 -12.67
N TYR A 282 3.97 9.66 -11.52
CA TYR A 282 4.92 8.73 -10.96
C TYR A 282 4.19 7.47 -10.48
N ARG A 283 4.88 6.33 -10.49
CA ARG A 283 4.32 5.09 -9.94
C ARG A 283 4.20 5.22 -8.43
N ARG A 284 3.06 4.81 -7.89
CA ARG A 284 2.78 4.79 -6.44
C ARG A 284 2.81 3.37 -5.89
N PHE A 285 2.91 3.22 -4.58
CA PHE A 285 2.46 2.01 -3.90
C PHE A 285 0.92 2.04 -3.83
N PHE A 286 0.27 1.14 -4.57
CA PHE A 286 -1.17 1.15 -4.79
C PHE A 286 -1.68 2.52 -5.26
N ASN A 287 -2.54 3.16 -4.48
CA ASN A 287 -3.10 4.49 -4.71
C ASN A 287 -2.70 5.49 -3.61
N ILE A 288 -1.60 5.24 -2.88
CA ILE A 288 -1.10 6.09 -1.80
C ILE A 288 -0.14 7.13 -2.40
N ASN A 289 -0.51 8.41 -2.35
CA ASN A 289 0.24 9.49 -3.00
C ASN A 289 1.59 9.74 -2.34
N GLU A 290 1.69 9.50 -1.04
CA GLU A 290 2.86 9.70 -0.20
C GLU A 290 3.89 8.57 -0.32
N LEU A 291 3.68 7.56 -1.17
CA LEU A 291 4.61 6.45 -1.38
C LEU A 291 5.02 6.34 -2.85
N ALA A 292 6.19 6.89 -3.20
CA ALA A 292 6.71 6.89 -4.57
C ALA A 292 7.50 5.62 -4.88
N GLY A 293 7.22 5.00 -6.03
CA GLY A 293 7.83 3.77 -6.50
C GLY A 293 9.29 3.94 -6.92
N LEU A 294 10.15 3.06 -6.42
CA LEU A 294 11.58 2.97 -6.71
C LEU A 294 11.89 2.01 -7.86
N ARG A 295 12.92 2.33 -8.63
CA ARG A 295 13.39 1.56 -9.79
C ARG A 295 14.52 0.60 -9.40
N MET A 296 14.21 -0.37 -8.54
CA MET A 296 15.19 -1.33 -7.99
C MET A 296 15.89 -2.21 -9.03
N GLU A 297 15.44 -2.21 -10.28
CA GLU A 297 16.19 -2.83 -11.37
C GLU A 297 17.54 -2.14 -11.63
N LEU A 298 17.69 -0.86 -11.26
CA LEU A 298 18.92 -0.08 -11.39
C LEU A 298 19.98 -0.53 -10.37
N PRO A 299 21.19 -0.93 -10.80
CA PRO A 299 22.26 -1.40 -9.90
C PRO A 299 22.65 -0.37 -8.84
N GLU A 300 22.82 0.90 -9.22
CA GLU A 300 23.28 1.96 -8.32
C GLU A 300 22.30 2.23 -7.16
N LEU A 301 21.00 2.19 -7.44
CA LEU A 301 19.96 2.32 -6.42
C LEU A 301 19.90 1.08 -5.53
N PHE A 302 19.98 -0.11 -6.14
CA PHE A 302 20.01 -1.38 -5.40
C PHE A 302 21.16 -1.39 -4.39
N ASP A 303 22.38 -1.12 -4.84
CA ASP A 303 23.58 -1.11 -4.01
C ASP A 303 23.45 -0.08 -2.86
N HIS A 304 22.90 1.10 -3.16
CA HIS A 304 22.68 2.13 -2.13
C HIS A 304 21.67 1.68 -1.07
N ALA A 305 20.51 1.18 -1.49
CA ALA A 305 19.41 0.82 -0.60
C ALA A 305 19.73 -0.39 0.28
N HIS A 306 20.53 -1.35 -0.21
CA HIS A 306 20.82 -2.59 0.53
C HIS A 306 22.07 -2.52 1.39
N ARG A 307 22.88 -1.46 1.29
CA ARG A 307 24.16 -1.33 1.99
C ARG A 307 24.04 -1.62 3.49
N LEU A 308 23.14 -0.94 4.20
CA LEU A 308 22.99 -1.12 5.65
C LEU A 308 22.46 -2.53 5.98
N ALA A 309 21.50 -3.07 5.22
CA ALA A 309 21.02 -4.43 5.42
C ALA A 309 22.14 -5.47 5.24
N PHE A 310 23.00 -5.30 4.23
CA PHE A 310 24.17 -6.16 4.02
C PHE A 310 25.23 -6.00 5.09
N ASP A 311 25.46 -4.80 5.61
CA ASP A 311 26.35 -4.58 6.76
C ASP A 311 25.83 -5.33 8.00
N LEU A 312 24.52 -5.24 8.29
CA LEU A 312 23.89 -5.95 9.40
C LEU A 312 23.91 -7.49 9.23
N LEU A 313 23.76 -8.01 8.01
CA LEU A 313 23.93 -9.43 7.70
C LEU A 313 25.39 -9.88 7.87
N ARG A 314 26.36 -9.07 7.42
CA ARG A 314 27.79 -9.34 7.57
C ARG A 314 28.19 -9.45 9.04
N ASP A 315 27.66 -8.54 9.86
CA ASP A 315 27.94 -8.45 11.29
C ASP A 315 27.12 -9.44 12.14
N ARG A 316 26.34 -10.31 11.49
CA ARG A 316 25.45 -11.31 12.13
C ARG A 316 24.49 -10.67 13.13
N VAL A 317 24.04 -9.46 12.82
CA VAL A 317 22.94 -8.78 13.53
C VAL A 317 21.61 -9.30 12.98
N LEU A 318 21.57 -9.51 11.66
CA LEU A 318 20.48 -10.15 10.94
C LEU A 318 20.88 -11.56 10.50
N ASP A 319 19.91 -12.47 10.58
CA ASP A 319 20.00 -13.80 10.00
C ASP A 319 19.10 -13.95 8.77
N GLY A 320 18.15 -13.02 8.56
CA GLY A 320 17.30 -13.04 7.39
C GLY A 320 16.65 -11.72 7.01
N LEU A 321 16.03 -11.71 5.84
CA LEU A 321 15.17 -10.64 5.33
C LEU A 321 13.79 -11.18 4.94
N ARG A 322 12.75 -10.42 5.25
CA ARG A 322 11.43 -10.54 4.62
C ARG A 322 11.29 -9.38 3.64
N ILE A 323 10.99 -9.68 2.38
CA ILE A 323 10.82 -8.65 1.35
C ILE A 323 9.37 -8.23 1.25
N ASP A 324 9.12 -6.96 1.56
CA ASP A 324 7.82 -6.31 1.39
C ASP A 324 7.45 -6.16 -0.08
N HIS A 325 6.18 -6.42 -0.40
CA HIS A 325 5.55 -6.15 -1.67
C HIS A 325 6.40 -6.51 -2.90
N VAL A 326 6.89 -7.75 -2.95
CA VAL A 326 7.77 -8.24 -4.02
C VAL A 326 7.11 -8.13 -5.40
N ASP A 327 5.77 -8.25 -5.44
CA ASP A 327 4.94 -8.11 -6.64
C ASP A 327 4.82 -6.66 -7.15
N GLY A 328 5.34 -5.65 -6.43
CA GLY A 328 5.45 -4.28 -6.92
C GLY A 328 6.68 -4.02 -7.79
N LEU A 329 7.70 -4.88 -7.70
CA LEU A 329 8.95 -4.73 -8.43
C LEU A 329 8.77 -4.96 -9.94
N LEU A 330 9.57 -4.28 -10.76
CA LEU A 330 9.54 -4.45 -12.22
C LEU A 330 9.98 -5.87 -12.59
N ASP A 331 11.12 -6.30 -12.05
CA ASP A 331 11.71 -7.64 -12.21
C ASP A 331 11.98 -8.29 -10.84
N PRO A 332 10.98 -8.93 -10.22
CA PRO A 332 11.13 -9.59 -8.92
C PRO A 332 12.22 -10.68 -8.92
N LYS A 333 12.30 -11.47 -10.00
CA LYS A 333 13.27 -12.55 -10.13
C LYS A 333 14.70 -12.00 -10.18
N GLY A 334 14.95 -11.02 -11.05
CA GLY A 334 16.25 -10.37 -11.15
C GLY A 334 16.68 -9.71 -9.85
N TYR A 335 15.75 -9.08 -9.13
CA TYR A 335 15.99 -8.52 -7.79
C TYR A 335 16.43 -9.59 -6.78
N LEU A 336 15.68 -10.70 -6.67
CA LEU A 336 15.97 -11.75 -5.69
C LEU A 336 17.30 -12.47 -6.00
N LEU A 337 17.61 -12.70 -7.28
CA LEU A 337 18.91 -13.25 -7.70
C LEU A 337 20.05 -12.30 -7.31
N ARG A 338 19.93 -11.00 -7.61
CA ARG A 338 20.94 -10.00 -7.24
C ARG A 338 21.13 -9.94 -5.72
N LEU A 339 20.05 -10.01 -4.95
CA LEU A 339 20.10 -10.03 -3.49
C LEU A 339 20.89 -11.22 -2.95
N ARG A 340 20.76 -12.40 -3.57
CA ARG A 340 21.57 -13.58 -3.21
C ARG A 340 23.02 -13.45 -3.64
N GLU A 341 23.26 -12.97 -4.85
CA GLU A 341 24.60 -12.84 -5.42
C GLU A 341 25.47 -11.85 -4.66
N GLN A 342 24.90 -10.74 -4.19
CA GLN A 342 25.63 -9.69 -3.50
C GLN A 342 25.68 -9.83 -1.97
N ALA A 343 24.88 -10.72 -1.38
CA ALA A 343 24.86 -10.90 0.06
C ALA A 343 26.23 -11.39 0.59
N PRO A 344 26.65 -10.96 1.80
CA PRO A 344 27.94 -11.35 2.38
C PRO A 344 28.05 -12.85 2.72
N GLY A 345 26.93 -13.57 2.71
CA GLY A 345 26.85 -15.01 2.91
C GLY A 345 25.39 -15.49 2.86
N PRO A 346 25.14 -16.80 3.03
CA PRO A 346 23.79 -17.35 3.10
C PRO A 346 22.99 -16.74 4.25
N PHE A 347 21.73 -16.38 4.00
CA PHE A 347 20.80 -15.80 4.95
C PHE A 347 19.37 -16.31 4.67
N TYR A 348 18.45 -16.22 5.61
CA TYR A 348 17.05 -16.60 5.39
C TYR A 348 16.31 -15.50 4.61
N LEU A 349 15.59 -15.84 3.54
CA LEU A 349 14.90 -14.91 2.66
C LEU A 349 13.48 -15.40 2.36
N VAL A 350 12.49 -14.64 2.81
CA VAL A 350 11.10 -14.85 2.43
C VAL A 350 10.52 -13.62 1.78
N VAL A 351 9.42 -13.80 1.04
CA VAL A 351 8.75 -12.72 0.34
C VAL A 351 7.30 -12.60 0.79
N GLU A 352 6.82 -11.38 0.95
CA GLU A 352 5.39 -11.14 0.98
C GLU A 352 4.84 -11.30 -0.43
N LYS A 353 4.06 -12.35 -0.65
CA LYS A 353 3.40 -12.63 -1.93
C LYS A 353 2.09 -13.34 -1.68
N ILE A 354 1.03 -12.82 -2.28
CA ILE A 354 -0.31 -13.41 -2.16
C ILE A 354 -0.54 -14.37 -3.32
N LEU A 355 -0.93 -15.61 -3.01
CA LEU A 355 -1.19 -16.65 -4.01
C LEU A 355 -2.69 -16.76 -4.28
N ALA A 356 -3.06 -16.91 -5.55
CA ALA A 356 -4.38 -17.44 -5.88
C ALA A 356 -4.46 -18.94 -5.56
N ARG A 357 -5.69 -19.48 -5.41
CA ARG A 357 -5.95 -20.87 -5.02
C ARG A 357 -5.20 -21.93 -5.83
N HIS A 358 -5.05 -21.71 -7.15
CA HIS A 358 -4.38 -22.62 -8.07
C HIS A 358 -2.92 -22.26 -8.33
N GLU A 359 -2.43 -21.16 -7.75
CA GLU A 359 -1.10 -20.62 -7.97
C GLU A 359 -0.08 -21.29 -7.03
N ALA A 360 1.14 -21.46 -7.53
CA ALA A 360 2.28 -21.92 -6.75
C ALA A 360 3.37 -20.84 -6.74
N VAL A 361 4.16 -20.82 -5.67
CA VAL A 361 5.38 -20.00 -5.61
C VAL A 361 6.31 -20.39 -6.76
N ARG A 362 6.98 -19.39 -7.33
CA ARG A 362 7.94 -19.56 -8.43
C ARG A 362 9.15 -20.35 -7.95
N GLU A 363 9.36 -21.53 -8.52
CA GLU A 363 10.48 -22.42 -8.17
C GLU A 363 11.85 -21.86 -8.57
N ASP A 364 11.87 -20.92 -9.52
CA ASP A 364 13.08 -20.23 -9.98
C ASP A 364 13.44 -18.99 -9.13
N TRP A 365 12.72 -18.73 -8.05
CA TRP A 365 13.07 -17.70 -7.08
C TRP A 365 13.95 -18.28 -5.96
N PRO A 366 15.11 -17.68 -5.67
CA PRO A 366 16.04 -18.24 -4.70
C PRO A 366 15.66 -17.86 -3.25
N ILE A 367 14.47 -18.28 -2.81
CA ILE A 367 13.86 -17.92 -1.52
C ILE A 367 13.52 -19.17 -0.70
N GLU A 368 13.28 -19.01 0.59
CA GLU A 368 12.82 -20.09 1.48
C GLU A 368 11.29 -20.25 1.51
N GLY A 369 10.55 -19.25 1.02
CA GLY A 369 9.09 -19.30 0.88
C GLY A 369 8.39 -17.94 1.01
N THR A 370 7.08 -17.96 1.27
CA THR A 370 6.27 -16.76 1.53
C THR A 370 6.16 -16.46 3.04
N THR A 371 5.48 -15.37 3.37
CA THR A 371 5.06 -15.02 4.75
C THR A 371 3.87 -15.83 5.26
N GLY A 372 3.25 -16.70 4.45
CA GLY A 372 2.31 -17.72 4.93
C GLY A 372 0.82 -17.40 4.87
N TYR A 373 0.36 -16.42 4.09
CA TYR A 373 -1.08 -16.16 3.91
C TYR A 373 -1.83 -17.39 3.35
N GLU A 374 -1.21 -18.15 2.46
CA GLU A 374 -1.80 -19.38 1.95
C GLU A 374 -1.98 -20.45 3.04
N PHE A 375 -1.10 -20.47 4.04
CA PHE A 375 -1.29 -21.33 5.22
C PHE A 375 -2.41 -20.80 6.13
N ALA A 376 -2.45 -19.48 6.38
CA ALA A 376 -3.49 -18.84 7.19
C ALA A 376 -4.91 -19.12 6.66
N ASN A 377 -5.08 -19.13 5.33
CA ASN A 377 -6.35 -19.45 4.70
C ASN A 377 -6.63 -20.96 4.68
N LEU A 378 -5.60 -21.78 4.47
CA LEU A 378 -5.71 -23.24 4.47
C LEU A 378 -6.14 -23.80 5.83
N VAL A 379 -5.52 -23.32 6.92
CA VAL A 379 -5.84 -23.78 8.28
C VAL A 379 -7.22 -23.30 8.73
N LEU A 380 -7.60 -22.06 8.42
CA LEU A 380 -8.97 -21.60 8.67
C LEU A 380 -9.98 -22.45 7.89
N GLY A 381 -9.70 -22.77 6.63
CA GLY A 381 -10.54 -23.64 5.83
C GLY A 381 -10.75 -25.02 6.45
N LEU A 382 -9.77 -25.57 7.15
CA LEU A 382 -9.90 -26.85 7.87
C LEU A 382 -10.89 -26.75 9.05
N LEU A 383 -10.99 -25.58 9.69
CA LEU A 383 -11.87 -25.32 10.83
C LEU A 383 -13.34 -25.03 10.42
N ILE A 384 -13.60 -24.90 9.12
CA ILE A 384 -14.91 -24.57 8.57
C ILE A 384 -15.55 -25.85 8.04
N ASP A 385 -16.80 -26.14 8.45
CA ASP A 385 -17.57 -27.27 7.94
C ASP A 385 -18.09 -26.97 6.52
N PRO A 386 -17.63 -27.69 5.47
CA PRO A 386 -18.11 -27.48 4.11
C PRO A 386 -19.59 -27.83 3.93
N ALA A 387 -20.18 -28.66 4.81
CA ALA A 387 -21.60 -28.98 4.75
C ALA A 387 -22.49 -27.76 5.06
N GLY A 388 -21.94 -26.73 5.71
CA GLY A 388 -22.64 -25.49 6.01
C GLY A 388 -22.85 -24.56 4.81
N GLU A 389 -22.27 -24.83 3.64
CA GLU A 389 -22.19 -23.86 2.53
C GLU A 389 -23.55 -23.40 2.03
N GLU A 390 -24.46 -24.34 1.78
CA GLU A 390 -25.82 -24.04 1.34
C GLU A 390 -26.59 -23.23 2.39
N GLY A 391 -26.45 -23.59 3.66
CA GLY A 391 -27.10 -22.92 4.78
C GLY A 391 -26.60 -21.49 4.97
N VAL A 392 -25.28 -21.27 4.99
CA VAL A 392 -24.67 -19.93 5.10
C VAL A 392 -25.06 -19.05 3.91
N THR A 393 -25.01 -19.62 2.69
CA THR A 393 -25.41 -18.90 1.47
C THR A 393 -26.88 -18.50 1.51
N SER A 394 -27.76 -19.41 1.91
CA SER A 394 -29.20 -19.15 2.04
C SER A 394 -29.52 -18.14 3.14
N ALA A 395 -28.80 -18.20 4.26
CA ALA A 395 -28.94 -17.24 5.36
C ALA A 395 -28.56 -15.82 4.91
N TYR A 396 -27.43 -15.69 4.20
CA TYR A 396 -26.97 -14.41 3.66
C TYR A 396 -27.94 -13.84 2.62
N ALA A 397 -28.29 -14.64 1.61
CA ALA A 397 -29.19 -14.23 0.54
C ALA A 397 -30.59 -13.90 1.07
N GLY A 398 -31.11 -14.71 2.00
CA GLY A 398 -32.43 -14.49 2.61
C GLY A 398 -32.50 -13.24 3.50
N PHE A 399 -31.38 -12.82 4.11
CA PHE A 399 -31.34 -11.60 4.92
C PHE A 399 -31.09 -10.33 4.10
N THR A 400 -30.19 -10.40 3.11
CA THR A 400 -29.71 -9.23 2.36
C THR A 400 -30.42 -9.02 1.03
N GLY A 401 -30.96 -10.08 0.42
CA GLY A 401 -31.44 -10.07 -0.96
C GLY A 401 -30.32 -10.12 -2.00
N GLU A 402 -29.06 -10.27 -1.58
CA GLU A 402 -27.90 -10.31 -2.49
C GLU A 402 -27.71 -11.70 -3.11
N HIS A 403 -27.56 -11.72 -4.43
CA HIS A 403 -27.38 -12.95 -5.22
C HIS A 403 -26.21 -12.86 -6.22
N CYS A 404 -25.47 -11.75 -6.23
CA CYS A 404 -24.39 -11.55 -7.18
C CYS A 404 -23.24 -12.53 -6.91
N ALA A 405 -22.74 -13.17 -7.97
CA ALA A 405 -21.59 -14.07 -7.87
C ALA A 405 -20.33 -13.27 -7.49
N PHE A 406 -19.48 -13.88 -6.65
CA PHE A 406 -18.32 -13.21 -6.10
C PHE A 406 -17.32 -12.75 -7.18
N ASP A 407 -17.09 -13.56 -8.20
CA ASP A 407 -16.21 -13.24 -9.34
C ASP A 407 -16.68 -11.98 -10.11
N ALA A 408 -17.99 -11.83 -10.29
CA ALA A 408 -18.59 -10.64 -10.88
C ALA A 408 -18.36 -9.39 -10.01
N ILE A 409 -18.54 -9.52 -8.68
CA ILE A 409 -18.23 -8.44 -7.72
C ILE A 409 -16.75 -8.04 -7.82
N VAL A 410 -15.84 -9.01 -7.84
CA VAL A 410 -14.39 -8.76 -7.94
C VAL A 410 -14.04 -8.03 -9.24
N ARG A 411 -14.58 -8.48 -10.38
CA ARG A 411 -14.37 -7.83 -11.68
C ARG A 411 -14.85 -6.38 -11.69
N ASP A 412 -16.04 -6.12 -11.14
CA ASP A 412 -16.60 -4.76 -11.05
C ASP A 412 -15.78 -3.87 -10.11
N CYS A 413 -15.32 -4.40 -8.98
CA CYS A 413 -14.46 -3.67 -8.06
C CYS A 413 -13.12 -3.33 -8.70
N LYS A 414 -12.44 -4.28 -9.36
CA LYS A 414 -11.19 -4.02 -10.10
C LYS A 414 -11.40 -2.95 -11.18
N SER A 415 -12.50 -3.06 -11.94
CA SER A 415 -12.85 -2.07 -12.97
C SER A 415 -13.07 -0.67 -12.37
N ARG A 416 -13.75 -0.58 -11.22
CA ARG A 416 -13.92 0.68 -10.50
C ARG A 416 -12.57 1.28 -10.10
N ILE A 417 -11.68 0.50 -9.50
CA ILE A 417 -10.35 0.98 -9.09
C ILE A 417 -9.58 1.55 -10.27
N MET A 418 -9.55 0.83 -11.40
CA MET A 418 -8.86 1.28 -12.61
C MET A 418 -9.48 2.51 -13.27
N LEU A 419 -10.76 2.79 -13.05
CA LEU A 419 -11.47 3.93 -13.64
C LEU A 419 -11.50 5.15 -12.71
N ASN A 420 -11.17 5.00 -11.43
CA ASN A 420 -11.16 6.09 -10.47
C ASN A 420 -9.75 6.23 -9.89
N GLU A 421 -9.42 5.50 -8.81
CA GLU A 421 -8.20 5.72 -8.03
C GLU A 421 -6.88 5.49 -8.80
N MET A 422 -6.91 4.66 -9.86
CA MET A 422 -5.75 4.27 -10.66
C MET A 422 -5.93 4.51 -12.17
N ALA A 423 -6.71 5.53 -12.54
CA ALA A 423 -7.01 5.84 -13.94
C ALA A 423 -5.79 6.38 -14.72
N SER A 424 -4.95 7.19 -14.08
CA SER A 424 -3.72 7.72 -14.70
C SER A 424 -2.79 6.59 -15.15
N GLU A 425 -2.54 5.60 -14.30
CA GLU A 425 -1.65 4.47 -14.61
C GLU A 425 -2.19 3.64 -15.79
N LEU A 426 -3.50 3.37 -15.84
CA LEU A 426 -4.14 2.71 -17.00
C LEU A 426 -3.98 3.53 -18.28
N ASN A 427 -4.14 4.86 -18.20
CA ASN A 427 -3.95 5.77 -19.34
C ASN A 427 -2.52 5.73 -19.87
N VAL A 428 -1.53 5.68 -18.98
CA VAL A 428 -0.10 5.54 -19.33
C VAL A 428 0.16 4.21 -20.03
N LEU A 429 -0.37 3.09 -19.51
CA LEU A 429 -0.22 1.77 -20.14
C LEU A 429 -0.88 1.73 -21.54
N ALA A 430 -2.07 2.30 -21.68
CA ALA A 430 -2.78 2.36 -22.96
C ALA A 430 -2.06 3.27 -23.98
N ARG A 431 -1.48 4.38 -23.54
CA ARG A 431 -0.64 5.26 -24.37
C ARG A 431 0.58 4.50 -24.88
N ASP A 432 1.29 3.80 -23.99
CA ASP A 432 2.50 3.06 -24.33
C ASP A 432 2.18 1.87 -25.26
N ALA A 433 1.05 1.17 -25.02
CA ALA A 433 0.53 0.14 -25.93
C ALA A 433 0.25 0.72 -27.33
N SER A 434 -0.36 1.91 -27.42
CA SER A 434 -0.65 2.56 -28.69
C SER A 434 0.63 3.00 -29.42
N ARG A 435 1.64 3.49 -28.68
CA ARG A 435 2.96 3.80 -29.24
C ARG A 435 3.62 2.55 -29.84
N ILE A 436 3.48 1.38 -29.20
CA ILE A 436 3.96 0.10 -29.74
C ILE A 436 3.14 -0.33 -30.96
N GLY A 437 1.81 -0.24 -30.90
CA GLY A 437 0.93 -0.58 -32.02
C GLY A 437 1.25 0.19 -33.30
N ARG A 438 1.66 1.47 -33.18
CA ARG A 438 2.07 2.31 -34.32
C ARG A 438 3.41 1.93 -34.96
N GLN A 439 4.20 1.06 -34.35
CA GLN A 439 5.45 0.57 -34.95
C GLN A 439 5.19 -0.35 -36.15
N ASN A 440 3.99 -0.91 -36.27
CA ASN A 440 3.60 -1.83 -37.33
C ASN A 440 2.31 -1.35 -38.04
N PRO A 441 2.30 -1.24 -39.37
CA PRO A 441 1.11 -0.80 -40.12
C PRO A 441 -0.16 -1.62 -39.87
N ARG A 442 -0.05 -2.90 -39.50
CA ARG A 442 -1.21 -3.77 -39.22
C ARG A 442 -1.93 -3.45 -37.91
N THR A 443 -1.25 -2.74 -37.02
CA THR A 443 -1.74 -2.42 -35.66
C THR A 443 -1.75 -0.92 -35.40
N ALA A 444 -1.46 -0.10 -36.42
CA ALA A 444 -1.30 1.35 -36.28
C ALA A 444 -2.60 2.08 -35.90
N ASP A 445 -3.75 1.51 -36.26
CA ASP A 445 -5.08 2.05 -35.97
C ASP A 445 -5.61 1.63 -34.59
N PHE A 446 -4.86 0.84 -33.82
CA PHE A 446 -5.21 0.54 -32.43
C PHE A 446 -5.00 1.78 -31.55
N THR A 447 -6.08 2.57 -31.46
CA THR A 447 -6.09 3.82 -30.72
C THR A 447 -5.93 3.61 -29.22
N ARG A 448 -5.46 4.65 -28.52
CA ARG A 448 -5.35 4.66 -27.06
C ARG A 448 -6.66 4.28 -26.36
N ASN A 449 -7.81 4.77 -26.83
CA ASN A 449 -9.11 4.49 -26.22
C ASN A 449 -9.47 3.00 -26.31
N ILE A 450 -9.30 2.40 -27.50
CA ILE A 450 -9.56 0.98 -27.74
C ILE A 450 -8.66 0.11 -26.86
N LEU A 451 -7.36 0.44 -26.79
CA LEU A 451 -6.39 -0.29 -25.99
C LEU A 451 -6.63 -0.11 -24.49
N GLN A 452 -7.07 1.07 -24.03
CA GLN A 452 -7.44 1.31 -22.64
C GLN A 452 -8.63 0.44 -22.22
N ARG A 453 -9.69 0.40 -23.04
CA ARG A 453 -10.87 -0.46 -22.78
C ARG A 453 -10.49 -1.93 -22.70
N ALA A 454 -9.71 -2.42 -23.67
CA ALA A 454 -9.28 -3.82 -23.71
C ALA A 454 -8.32 -4.17 -22.56
N LEU A 455 -7.33 -3.32 -22.26
CA LEU A 455 -6.41 -3.54 -21.13
C LEU A 455 -7.15 -3.55 -19.80
N LYS A 456 -8.08 -2.61 -19.58
CA LYS A 456 -8.93 -2.59 -18.39
C LYS A 456 -9.66 -3.92 -18.21
N GLU A 457 -10.31 -4.41 -19.27
CA GLU A 457 -11.08 -5.66 -19.16
C GLU A 457 -10.16 -6.87 -18.93
N ILE A 458 -9.02 -6.95 -19.64
CA ILE A 458 -8.02 -8.01 -19.41
C ILE A 458 -7.54 -7.99 -17.96
N VAL A 459 -7.19 -6.81 -17.42
CA VAL A 459 -6.68 -6.69 -16.05
C VAL A 459 -7.75 -7.04 -15.02
N ALA A 460 -9.00 -6.65 -15.25
CA ALA A 460 -10.13 -7.02 -14.38
C ALA A 460 -10.34 -8.54 -14.33
N CYS A 461 -10.03 -9.25 -15.42
CA CYS A 461 -10.18 -10.70 -15.56
C CYS A 461 -8.97 -11.53 -15.12
N PHE A 462 -7.84 -10.92 -14.69
CA PHE A 462 -6.71 -11.71 -14.19
C PHE A 462 -7.12 -12.53 -12.95
N PRO A 463 -6.84 -13.85 -12.95
CA PRO A 463 -7.17 -14.74 -11.82
C PRO A 463 -6.08 -14.76 -10.73
N VAL A 464 -4.94 -14.12 -10.99
CA VAL A 464 -3.76 -14.00 -10.12
C VAL A 464 -3.42 -12.53 -9.91
N TYR A 465 -2.60 -12.21 -8.91
CA TYR A 465 -2.15 -10.82 -8.66
C TYR A 465 -1.37 -10.28 -9.86
N ARG A 466 -0.44 -11.07 -10.38
CA ARG A 466 0.33 -10.73 -11.59
C ARG A 466 0.95 -11.97 -12.21
N THR A 467 1.42 -11.81 -13.44
CA THR A 467 2.32 -12.75 -14.11
C THR A 467 3.78 -12.27 -13.99
N TYR A 468 4.71 -13.11 -14.47
CA TYR A 468 6.16 -12.91 -14.32
C TYR A 468 6.94 -13.07 -15.63
N VAL A 469 6.40 -12.54 -16.72
CA VAL A 469 7.10 -12.40 -18.01
C VAL A 469 8.17 -11.32 -17.90
N ASP A 470 9.41 -11.68 -18.19
CA ASP A 470 10.61 -10.82 -18.10
C ASP A 470 11.32 -10.61 -19.46
N GLY A 471 10.91 -11.35 -20.49
CA GLY A 471 11.53 -11.32 -21.82
C GLY A 471 12.93 -11.95 -21.88
N ALA A 472 13.40 -12.61 -20.83
CA ALA A 472 14.65 -13.38 -20.82
C ALA A 472 14.44 -14.78 -21.39
N ALA A 473 13.28 -15.38 -21.12
CA ALA A 473 12.85 -16.66 -21.67
C ALA A 473 11.42 -16.57 -22.22
N GLU A 474 10.93 -17.65 -22.82
CA GLU A 474 9.50 -17.77 -23.10
C GLU A 474 8.70 -17.74 -21.79
N PRO A 475 7.50 -17.10 -21.77
CA PRO A 475 6.61 -17.16 -20.63
C PRO A 475 6.36 -18.60 -20.18
N THR A 476 6.29 -18.82 -18.87
CA THR A 476 5.99 -20.16 -18.33
C THR A 476 4.59 -20.60 -18.71
N GLU A 477 4.33 -21.91 -18.63
CA GLU A 477 2.98 -22.45 -18.87
C GLU A 477 1.93 -21.81 -17.95
N ALA A 478 2.28 -21.54 -16.69
CA ALA A 478 1.40 -20.86 -15.74
C ALA A 478 1.09 -19.41 -16.19
N ASP A 479 2.11 -18.63 -16.55
CA ASP A 479 1.93 -17.25 -17.02
C ASP A 479 1.08 -17.22 -18.30
N ARG A 480 1.36 -18.11 -19.27
CA ARG A 480 0.56 -18.21 -20.50
C ARG A 480 -0.89 -18.58 -20.20
N ARG A 481 -1.14 -19.60 -19.37
CA ARG A 481 -2.50 -20.02 -18.99
C ARG A 481 -3.29 -18.87 -18.37
N ASP A 482 -2.70 -18.12 -17.45
CA ASP A 482 -3.39 -17.05 -16.75
C ASP A 482 -3.64 -15.82 -17.66
N ILE A 483 -2.72 -15.52 -18.59
CA ILE A 483 -2.92 -14.52 -19.67
C ILE A 483 -4.02 -14.99 -20.64
N ASP A 484 -3.98 -16.24 -21.09
CA ASP A 484 -4.98 -16.83 -21.99
C ASP A 484 -6.38 -16.76 -21.37
N TRP A 485 -6.50 -17.11 -20.09
CA TRP A 485 -7.74 -17.01 -19.34
C TRP A 485 -8.25 -15.57 -19.28
N ALA A 486 -7.41 -14.62 -18.85
CA ALA A 486 -7.80 -13.22 -18.71
C ALA A 486 -8.26 -12.61 -20.05
N VAL A 487 -7.52 -12.89 -21.14
CA VAL A 487 -7.87 -12.42 -22.49
C VAL A 487 -9.15 -13.07 -23.00
N ALA A 488 -9.34 -14.38 -22.76
CA ALA A 488 -10.55 -15.08 -23.19
C ALA A 488 -11.80 -14.57 -22.48
N GLN A 489 -11.73 -14.30 -21.17
CA GLN A 489 -12.85 -13.69 -20.42
C GLN A 489 -13.09 -12.25 -20.89
N ALA A 490 -12.04 -11.46 -21.10
CA ALA A 490 -12.18 -10.10 -21.57
C ALA A 490 -12.87 -9.99 -22.93
N ARG A 491 -12.54 -10.90 -23.87
CA ARG A 491 -13.24 -11.00 -25.17
C ARG A 491 -14.71 -11.35 -25.06
N ARG A 492 -15.10 -12.12 -24.03
CA ARG A 492 -16.51 -12.48 -23.79
C ARG A 492 -17.30 -11.32 -23.21
N ASN A 493 -16.66 -10.51 -22.36
CA ASN A 493 -17.31 -9.40 -21.67
C ASN A 493 -17.39 -8.14 -22.53
N GLU A 494 -16.36 -7.84 -23.30
CA GLU A 494 -16.24 -6.63 -24.12
C GLU A 494 -16.41 -6.98 -25.61
N THR A 495 -17.66 -6.94 -26.06
CA THR A 495 -18.07 -7.37 -27.42
C THR A 495 -18.09 -6.24 -28.45
N ASP A 496 -17.92 -4.98 -28.03
CA ASP A 496 -17.90 -3.82 -28.93
C ASP A 496 -16.52 -3.59 -29.59
N LEU A 497 -15.49 -4.31 -29.15
CA LEU A 497 -14.12 -4.17 -29.65
C LEU A 497 -13.79 -5.25 -30.69
N ASP A 498 -12.99 -4.89 -31.69
CA ASP A 498 -12.49 -5.84 -32.67
C ASP A 498 -11.60 -6.92 -32.00
N PRO A 499 -11.82 -8.22 -32.25
CA PRO A 499 -11.04 -9.30 -31.65
C PRO A 499 -9.52 -9.19 -31.87
N SER A 500 -9.07 -8.57 -32.97
CA SER A 500 -7.65 -8.38 -33.27
C SER A 500 -6.92 -7.50 -32.26
N VAL A 501 -7.63 -6.63 -31.54
CA VAL A 501 -7.07 -5.82 -30.44
C VAL A 501 -6.62 -6.72 -29.31
N PHE A 502 -7.46 -7.70 -28.96
CA PHE A 502 -7.13 -8.69 -27.93
C PHE A 502 -6.04 -9.66 -28.40
N ASP A 503 -5.97 -10.00 -29.69
CA ASP A 503 -4.87 -10.81 -30.24
C ASP A 503 -3.54 -10.05 -30.14
N PHE A 504 -3.54 -8.74 -30.40
CA PHE A 504 -2.36 -7.90 -30.25
C PHE A 504 -1.92 -7.78 -28.79
N LEU A 505 -2.85 -7.49 -27.87
CA LEU A 505 -2.53 -7.36 -26.45
C LEU A 505 -2.08 -8.70 -25.85
N HIS A 506 -2.71 -9.81 -26.23
CA HIS A 506 -2.24 -11.15 -25.85
C HIS A 506 -0.78 -11.36 -26.25
N ARG A 507 -0.46 -11.18 -27.54
CA ARG A 507 0.92 -11.35 -28.05
C ARG A 507 1.91 -10.35 -27.47
N LEU A 508 1.43 -9.19 -27.02
CA LEU A 508 2.25 -8.20 -26.34
C LEU A 508 2.61 -8.69 -24.94
N LEU A 509 1.62 -9.12 -24.16
CA LEU A 509 1.78 -9.58 -22.79
C LEU A 509 2.55 -10.90 -22.70
N THR A 510 2.41 -11.79 -23.69
CA THR A 510 3.21 -13.01 -23.81
C THR A 510 4.57 -12.77 -24.48
N THR A 511 4.86 -11.55 -24.92
CA THR A 511 6.04 -11.18 -25.73
C THR A 511 6.16 -11.89 -27.10
N ASP A 512 5.11 -12.59 -27.55
CA ASP A 512 5.08 -13.26 -28.87
C ASP A 512 5.12 -12.26 -30.06
N LEU A 513 4.91 -10.96 -29.84
CA LEU A 513 5.16 -9.92 -30.84
C LEU A 513 6.64 -9.85 -31.28
N ILE A 514 7.56 -10.31 -30.45
CA ILE A 514 9.01 -10.21 -30.67
C ILE A 514 9.70 -11.57 -30.66
N ALA A 515 8.93 -12.67 -30.78
CA ALA A 515 9.44 -14.04 -30.81
C ALA A 515 10.37 -14.30 -32.02
N GLN A 516 10.17 -13.56 -33.12
CA GLN A 516 10.99 -13.68 -34.33
C GLN A 516 11.75 -12.38 -34.62
N PRO A 517 12.97 -12.45 -35.16
CA PRO A 517 13.67 -11.28 -35.67
C PRO A 517 12.85 -10.53 -36.72
N ARG A 518 13.06 -9.21 -36.82
CA ARG A 518 12.36 -8.33 -37.80
C ARG A 518 10.83 -8.35 -37.67
N SER A 519 10.31 -8.54 -36.46
CA SER A 519 8.86 -8.53 -36.20
C SER A 519 8.17 -7.17 -36.45
N GLY A 520 8.94 -6.10 -36.59
CA GLY A 520 8.43 -4.73 -36.71
C GLY A 520 8.11 -4.07 -35.37
N PHE A 521 8.49 -4.70 -34.24
CA PHE A 521 8.30 -4.15 -32.90
C PHE A 521 9.64 -4.05 -32.14
N SER A 522 9.76 -3.03 -31.30
CA SER A 522 10.88 -2.85 -30.38
C SER A 522 10.81 -3.87 -29.25
N ARG A 523 11.83 -4.73 -29.13
CA ARG A 523 11.97 -5.70 -28.01
C ARG A 523 11.89 -5.02 -26.66
N GLN A 524 12.66 -3.94 -26.48
CA GLN A 524 12.70 -3.20 -25.23
C GLN A 524 11.32 -2.64 -24.84
N SER A 525 10.59 -2.07 -25.81
CA SER A 525 9.27 -1.47 -25.55
C SER A 525 8.22 -2.54 -25.19
N VAL A 526 8.21 -3.67 -25.92
CA VAL A 526 7.27 -4.78 -25.67
C VAL A 526 7.51 -5.40 -24.29
N VAL A 527 8.75 -5.76 -23.98
CA VAL A 527 9.10 -6.36 -22.68
C VAL A 527 8.79 -5.40 -21.53
N ARG A 528 9.21 -4.13 -21.65
CA ARG A 528 8.94 -3.12 -20.62
C ARG A 528 7.44 -2.91 -20.40
N LEU A 529 6.63 -2.87 -21.46
CA LEU A 529 5.19 -2.71 -21.28
C LEU A 529 4.56 -3.93 -20.61
N ALA A 530 4.90 -5.15 -21.03
CA ALA A 530 4.41 -6.37 -20.38
C ALA A 530 4.74 -6.36 -18.88
N MET A 531 5.98 -6.03 -18.51
CA MET A 531 6.40 -5.95 -17.11
C MET A 531 5.69 -4.82 -16.32
N ARG A 532 5.44 -3.66 -16.95
CA ARG A 532 4.66 -2.58 -16.31
C ARG A 532 3.19 -2.94 -16.10
N VAL A 533 2.57 -3.71 -17.01
CA VAL A 533 1.22 -4.25 -16.79
C VAL A 533 1.22 -5.19 -15.58
N GLN A 534 2.28 -5.98 -15.38
CA GLN A 534 2.41 -6.86 -14.21
C GLN A 534 2.60 -6.08 -12.89
N GLN A 535 3.31 -4.94 -12.91
CA GLN A 535 3.37 -4.03 -11.76
C GLN A 535 2.03 -3.35 -11.45
N TYR A 536 1.13 -3.26 -12.44
CA TYR A 536 -0.17 -2.63 -12.30
C TYR A 536 -1.26 -3.61 -11.85
N SER A 537 -1.25 -4.84 -12.35
CA SER A 537 -2.29 -5.84 -12.06
C SER A 537 -2.34 -6.22 -10.58
N GLY A 538 -1.19 -6.30 -9.90
CA GLY A 538 -1.10 -6.64 -8.48
C GLY A 538 -1.85 -5.64 -7.59
N PRO A 539 -1.51 -4.34 -7.66
CA PRO A 539 -2.28 -3.27 -7.02
C PRO A 539 -3.78 -3.28 -7.33
N VAL A 540 -4.16 -3.49 -8.59
CA VAL A 540 -5.58 -3.56 -8.98
C VAL A 540 -6.27 -4.75 -8.32
N MET A 541 -5.60 -5.90 -8.23
CA MET A 541 -6.09 -7.06 -7.47
C MET A 541 -6.25 -6.69 -6.00
N ALA A 542 -5.22 -6.18 -5.33
CA ALA A 542 -5.28 -5.84 -3.91
C ALA A 542 -6.41 -4.85 -3.60
N LYS A 543 -6.47 -3.71 -4.31
CA LYS A 543 -7.48 -2.68 -4.06
C LYS A 543 -8.89 -3.10 -4.48
N GLY A 544 -9.02 -3.89 -5.55
CA GLY A 544 -10.30 -4.36 -6.07
C GLY A 544 -10.88 -5.54 -5.28
N LEU A 545 -10.05 -6.53 -4.95
CA LEU A 545 -10.43 -7.73 -4.19
C LEU A 545 -10.43 -7.43 -2.69
N GLU A 546 -9.25 -7.18 -2.12
CA GLU A 546 -9.08 -7.14 -0.67
C GLU A 546 -9.69 -5.92 -0.01
N ASP A 547 -9.54 -4.74 -0.63
CA ASP A 547 -9.99 -3.46 -0.07
C ASP A 547 -11.32 -2.98 -0.67
N THR A 548 -12.01 -3.84 -1.44
CA THR A 548 -13.36 -3.49 -1.93
C THR A 548 -14.29 -4.71 -1.96
N ALA A 549 -13.97 -5.76 -2.72
CA ALA A 549 -14.88 -6.92 -2.85
C ALA A 549 -15.12 -7.66 -1.52
N PHE A 550 -14.08 -7.81 -0.69
CA PHE A 550 -14.20 -8.36 0.67
C PHE A 550 -15.08 -7.54 1.62
N TYR A 551 -15.35 -6.27 1.29
CA TYR A 551 -16.25 -5.42 2.05
C TYR A 551 -17.66 -5.37 1.45
N ARG A 552 -17.87 -5.97 0.27
CA ARG A 552 -19.17 -6.09 -0.39
C ARG A 552 -19.79 -7.47 -0.20
N TYR A 553 -18.96 -8.52 -0.21
CA TYR A 553 -19.44 -9.91 -0.14
C TYR A 553 -19.42 -10.42 1.30
N ASN A 554 -20.43 -10.02 2.09
CA ASN A 554 -20.47 -10.31 3.53
C ASN A 554 -21.09 -11.68 3.87
N ARG A 555 -21.14 -12.62 2.91
CA ARG A 555 -21.66 -13.98 3.10
C ARG A 555 -21.08 -14.66 4.33
N PHE A 556 -19.75 -14.63 4.44
CA PHE A 556 -19.03 -15.22 5.58
C PHE A 556 -17.66 -14.57 5.75
N VAL A 557 -17.58 -13.54 6.61
CA VAL A 557 -16.44 -12.60 6.63
C VAL A 557 -15.17 -13.19 7.24
N ALA A 558 -15.21 -14.42 7.75
CA ALA A 558 -14.02 -15.17 8.14
C ALA A 558 -13.10 -15.45 6.93
N LEU A 559 -13.71 -15.67 5.75
CA LEU A 559 -13.00 -15.94 4.50
C LEU A 559 -12.58 -14.68 3.75
N ASN A 560 -13.06 -13.51 4.18
CA ASN A 560 -12.73 -12.21 3.59
C ASN A 560 -11.40 -11.72 4.16
N GLU A 561 -10.35 -12.48 3.86
CA GLU A 561 -9.01 -12.31 4.41
C GLU A 561 -7.98 -12.23 3.28
N VAL A 562 -6.82 -11.60 3.53
CA VAL A 562 -5.73 -11.49 2.55
C VAL A 562 -5.34 -12.89 2.05
N GLY A 563 -5.39 -13.10 0.73
CA GLY A 563 -5.22 -14.42 0.08
C GLY A 563 -6.43 -15.38 0.17
N GLY A 564 -7.57 -14.92 0.70
CA GLY A 564 -8.78 -15.69 0.90
C GLY A 564 -9.66 -15.82 -0.35
N HIS A 565 -10.52 -16.83 -0.34
CA HIS A 565 -11.47 -17.18 -1.41
C HIS A 565 -12.90 -17.32 -0.86
N PRO A 566 -13.63 -16.19 -0.66
CA PRO A 566 -14.95 -16.18 -0.05
C PRO A 566 -16.04 -16.97 -0.78
N ASP A 567 -15.82 -17.32 -2.04
CA ASP A 567 -16.70 -18.10 -2.91
C ASP A 567 -16.68 -19.61 -2.63
N HIS A 568 -15.74 -20.10 -1.81
CA HIS A 568 -15.64 -21.50 -1.43
C HIS A 568 -15.64 -21.67 0.10
N LEU A 569 -16.58 -22.43 0.63
CA LEU A 569 -16.64 -22.69 2.07
C LEU A 569 -15.80 -23.92 2.47
N GLY A 570 -14.77 -23.68 3.30
CA GLY A 570 -14.00 -24.74 3.96
C GLY A 570 -13.03 -25.54 3.07
N VAL A 571 -12.28 -26.43 3.71
CA VAL A 571 -11.25 -27.29 3.09
C VAL A 571 -11.32 -28.69 3.68
N THR A 572 -11.39 -29.71 2.82
CA THR A 572 -11.36 -31.11 3.28
C THR A 572 -10.03 -31.48 3.95
N LEU A 573 -10.05 -32.35 4.96
CA LEU A 573 -8.85 -32.87 5.63
C LEU A 573 -7.82 -33.47 4.64
N ALA A 574 -8.30 -34.17 3.62
CA ALA A 574 -7.42 -34.73 2.58
C ALA A 574 -6.71 -33.65 1.76
N ALA A 575 -7.39 -32.53 1.44
CA ALA A 575 -6.78 -31.40 0.77
C ALA A 575 -5.76 -30.69 1.66
N PHE A 576 -6.06 -30.53 2.96
CA PHE A 576 -5.13 -29.99 3.96
C PHE A 576 -3.82 -30.80 4.04
N HIS A 577 -3.92 -32.12 4.18
CA HIS A 577 -2.73 -32.98 4.22
C HIS A 577 -1.93 -32.98 2.91
N ARG A 578 -2.61 -32.93 1.75
CA ARG A 578 -1.92 -32.80 0.45
C ARG A 578 -1.14 -31.49 0.37
N ALA A 579 -1.74 -30.36 0.76
CA ALA A 579 -1.08 -29.07 0.76
C ALA A 579 0.13 -29.04 1.71
N ASN A 580 0.02 -29.65 2.90
CA ASN A 580 1.15 -29.78 3.83
C ASN A 580 2.27 -30.67 3.28
N THR A 581 1.94 -31.75 2.57
CA THR A 581 2.93 -32.61 1.92
C THR A 581 3.68 -31.84 0.83
N GLN A 582 2.96 -31.13 -0.03
CA GLN A 582 3.57 -30.30 -1.09
C GLN A 582 4.46 -29.20 -0.51
N ARG A 583 4.05 -28.56 0.59
CA ARG A 583 4.87 -27.55 1.27
C ARG A 583 6.13 -28.17 1.86
N ALA A 584 6.03 -29.33 2.52
CA ALA A 584 7.20 -30.01 3.08
C ALA A 584 8.22 -30.44 2.01
N GLU A 585 7.75 -30.77 0.81
CA GLU A 585 8.62 -31.16 -0.33
C GLU A 585 9.28 -29.95 -1.01
N ARG A 586 8.53 -28.86 -1.24
CA ARG A 586 8.99 -27.74 -2.08
C ARG A 586 9.44 -26.52 -1.29
N TRP A 587 8.77 -26.22 -0.19
CA TRP A 587 8.96 -24.99 0.60
C TRP A 587 8.98 -25.30 2.11
N PRO A 588 9.87 -26.20 2.60
CA PRO A 588 9.87 -26.66 3.99
C PRO A 588 10.22 -25.57 5.01
N HIS A 589 10.67 -24.41 4.54
CA HIS A 589 11.12 -23.29 5.37
C HIS A 589 10.28 -22.02 5.15
N ALA A 590 9.15 -22.11 4.44
CA ALA A 590 8.16 -21.04 4.34
C ALA A 590 7.57 -20.73 5.72
N MET A 591 7.16 -19.48 5.95
CA MET A 591 6.49 -19.13 7.20
C MET A 591 5.09 -19.75 7.25
N LEU A 592 4.69 -20.18 8.44
CA LEU A 592 3.33 -20.62 8.74
C LEU A 592 2.68 -19.59 9.67
N GLY A 593 2.09 -18.55 9.08
CA GLY A 593 1.43 -17.47 9.82
C GLY A 593 -0.09 -17.68 9.91
N THR A 594 -0.69 -17.22 11.01
CA THR A 594 -2.13 -17.22 11.26
C THR A 594 -2.70 -15.81 11.45
N SER A 595 -1.89 -14.85 11.93
CA SER A 595 -2.22 -13.42 11.94
C SER A 595 -1.02 -12.58 11.53
N THR A 596 -1.29 -11.44 10.89
CA THR A 596 -0.27 -10.46 10.51
C THR A 596 -0.74 -9.05 10.85
N HIS A 597 0.08 -8.04 10.59
CA HIS A 597 -0.35 -6.64 10.70
C HIS A 597 -1.32 -6.22 9.58
N ASP A 598 -1.42 -7.00 8.50
CA ASP A 598 -2.30 -6.71 7.35
C ASP A 598 -3.54 -7.60 7.27
N THR A 599 -3.61 -8.66 8.08
CA THR A 599 -4.81 -9.48 8.13
C THR A 599 -6.01 -8.63 8.52
N LYS A 600 -7.09 -8.76 7.75
CA LYS A 600 -8.33 -8.03 7.95
C LYS A 600 -8.92 -8.37 9.33
N ARG A 601 -8.70 -9.57 9.86
CA ARG A 601 -9.09 -10.01 11.22
C ARG A 601 -8.03 -10.94 11.83
N GLY A 602 -7.89 -10.90 13.16
CA GLY A 602 -7.04 -11.84 13.89
C GLY A 602 -7.52 -13.28 13.81
N GLU A 603 -6.62 -14.25 14.01
CA GLU A 603 -6.90 -15.69 13.92
C GLU A 603 -8.05 -16.14 14.83
N ASP A 604 -8.09 -15.69 16.09
CA ASP A 604 -9.15 -16.06 17.03
C ASP A 604 -10.53 -15.54 16.60
N ALA A 605 -10.56 -14.35 15.98
CA ALA A 605 -11.80 -13.78 15.45
C ALA A 605 -12.33 -14.64 14.29
N ARG A 606 -11.44 -15.13 13.42
CA ARG A 606 -11.79 -16.02 12.30
C ARG A 606 -12.16 -17.42 12.79
N ALA A 607 -11.44 -17.97 13.76
CA ALA A 607 -11.73 -19.27 14.38
C ALA A 607 -13.08 -19.29 15.10
N ARG A 608 -13.45 -18.18 15.75
CA ARG A 608 -14.77 -18.00 16.36
C ARG A 608 -15.89 -17.95 15.31
N LEU A 609 -15.68 -17.23 14.20
CA LEU A 609 -16.65 -17.20 13.11
C LEU A 609 -16.80 -18.57 12.43
N ALA A 610 -15.74 -19.37 12.35
CA ALA A 610 -15.77 -20.71 11.74
C ALA A 610 -16.89 -21.60 12.32
N VAL A 611 -17.20 -21.45 13.61
CA VAL A 611 -18.30 -22.13 14.31
C VAL A 611 -19.67 -21.94 13.63
N LEU A 612 -19.91 -20.77 13.01
CA LEU A 612 -21.19 -20.50 12.34
C LEU A 612 -21.45 -21.42 11.15
N SER A 613 -20.41 -22.00 10.55
CA SER A 613 -20.55 -22.97 9.46
C SER A 613 -21.22 -24.27 9.91
N GLU A 614 -21.13 -24.62 11.19
CA GLU A 614 -21.77 -25.81 11.79
C GLU A 614 -23.23 -25.56 12.21
N MET A 615 -23.67 -24.29 12.26
CA MET A 615 -25.00 -23.90 12.75
C MET A 615 -25.69 -22.80 11.90
N PRO A 616 -25.74 -22.93 10.57
CA PRO A 616 -26.22 -21.85 9.69
C PRO A 616 -27.69 -21.47 9.91
N GLU A 617 -28.56 -22.44 10.22
CA GLU A 617 -29.98 -22.18 10.49
C GLU A 617 -30.20 -21.36 11.77
N GLU A 618 -29.46 -21.72 12.81
CA GLU A 618 -29.48 -21.02 14.08
C GLU A 618 -28.94 -19.59 13.92
N TRP A 619 -27.82 -19.43 13.21
CA TRP A 619 -27.27 -18.13 12.86
C TRP A 619 -28.30 -17.25 12.13
N ALA A 620 -28.97 -17.79 11.10
CA ALA A 620 -30.00 -17.06 10.35
C ALA A 620 -31.15 -16.61 11.27
N ARG A 621 -31.59 -17.49 12.18
CA ARG A 621 -32.64 -17.19 13.15
C ARG A 621 -32.24 -16.07 14.10
N GLN A 622 -31.00 -16.08 14.60
CA GLN A 622 -30.48 -15.06 15.51
C GLN A 622 -30.36 -13.70 14.84
N VAL A 623 -29.75 -13.62 13.65
CA VAL A 623 -29.66 -12.38 12.87
C VAL A 623 -31.04 -11.75 12.63
N GLN A 624 -32.02 -12.57 12.23
CA GLN A 624 -33.39 -12.10 12.02
C GLN A 624 -34.04 -11.58 13.31
N ALA A 625 -33.80 -12.25 14.45
CA ALA A 625 -34.33 -11.83 15.74
C ALA A 625 -33.69 -10.52 16.21
N TRP A 626 -32.36 -10.42 16.16
CA TRP A 626 -31.60 -9.23 16.51
C TRP A 626 -31.98 -8.02 15.68
N SER A 627 -32.12 -8.22 14.36
CA SER A 627 -32.52 -7.16 13.45
C SER A 627 -33.92 -6.64 13.80
N ARG A 628 -34.89 -7.53 14.02
CA ARG A 628 -36.24 -7.14 14.45
C ARG A 628 -36.21 -6.30 15.74
N ILE A 629 -35.39 -6.66 16.72
CA ILE A 629 -35.27 -5.93 17.99
C ILE A 629 -34.70 -4.52 17.76
N LEU A 630 -33.56 -4.42 17.06
CA LEU A 630 -32.88 -3.13 16.82
C LEU A 630 -33.69 -2.21 15.90
N ARG A 631 -34.29 -2.75 14.85
CA ARG A 631 -35.12 -2.00 13.90
C ARG A 631 -36.40 -1.47 14.53
N ALA A 632 -37.08 -2.26 15.36
CA ALA A 632 -38.27 -1.82 16.09
C ALA A 632 -37.95 -0.63 17.02
N ARG A 633 -36.78 -0.65 17.68
CA ARG A 633 -36.31 0.46 18.54
C ARG A 633 -36.09 1.76 17.75
N ARG A 634 -35.79 1.66 16.46
CA ARG A 634 -35.61 2.79 15.53
C ARG A 634 -36.88 3.19 14.77
N GLY A 635 -37.99 2.46 14.96
CA GLY A 635 -39.22 2.66 14.17
C GLY A 635 -39.08 2.27 12.70
N ASP A 636 -38.03 1.52 12.32
CA ASP A 636 -37.74 1.11 10.93
C ASP A 636 -38.23 -0.32 10.68
N VAL A 637 -39.54 -0.53 10.80
CA VAL A 637 -40.13 -1.88 10.69
C VAL A 637 -39.93 -2.48 9.28
N GLU A 638 -39.93 -1.64 8.25
CA GLU A 638 -39.70 -2.05 6.86
C GLU A 638 -38.22 -2.37 6.57
N GLY A 639 -37.30 -2.00 7.47
CA GLY A 639 -35.86 -2.28 7.35
C GLY A 639 -35.20 -1.57 6.17
N THR A 640 -35.63 -0.34 5.89
CA THR A 640 -35.16 0.47 4.75
C THR A 640 -34.20 1.56 5.18
N GLY A 641 -34.11 1.85 6.47
CA GLY A 641 -33.18 2.83 7.02
C GLY A 641 -31.73 2.30 7.08
N PRO A 642 -30.72 3.17 7.23
CA PRO A 642 -29.34 2.75 7.45
C PRO A 642 -29.11 2.07 8.83
N PRO A 643 -28.13 1.16 8.95
CA PRO A 643 -27.34 0.54 7.87
C PRO A 643 -28.24 -0.22 6.88
N ASP A 644 -27.84 -0.39 5.63
CA ASP A 644 -28.54 -1.35 4.76
C ASP A 644 -28.33 -2.80 5.26
N ARG A 645 -29.05 -3.77 4.69
CA ARG A 645 -29.03 -5.16 5.17
C ARG A 645 -27.65 -5.80 5.07
N ASN A 646 -26.84 -5.43 4.09
CA ASN A 646 -25.53 -6.03 3.91
C ASN A 646 -24.54 -5.51 4.97
N ASP A 647 -24.61 -4.21 5.28
CA ASP A 647 -23.83 -3.59 6.37
C ASP A 647 -24.30 -4.07 7.76
N GLU A 648 -25.61 -4.26 7.96
CA GLU A 648 -26.17 -4.83 9.20
C GLU A 648 -25.69 -6.27 9.42
N TYR A 649 -25.64 -7.08 8.37
CA TYR A 649 -25.14 -8.46 8.44
C TYR A 649 -23.65 -8.52 8.79
N LEU A 650 -22.86 -7.60 8.22
CA LEU A 650 -21.45 -7.44 8.58
C LEU A 650 -21.30 -7.04 10.06
N PHE A 651 -22.10 -6.10 10.55
CA PHE A 651 -22.06 -5.66 11.95
C PHE A 651 -22.19 -6.84 12.91
N TYR A 652 -23.15 -7.75 12.70
CA TYR A 652 -23.34 -8.90 13.59
C TYR A 652 -22.16 -9.87 13.57
N GLN A 653 -21.57 -10.13 12.40
CA GLN A 653 -20.37 -10.97 12.31
C GLN A 653 -19.17 -10.31 12.99
N LEU A 654 -18.94 -9.00 12.77
CA LEU A 654 -17.86 -8.27 13.43
C LEU A 654 -18.03 -8.25 14.95
N LEU A 655 -19.25 -8.04 15.42
CA LEU A 655 -19.56 -8.03 16.84
C LEU A 655 -19.25 -9.38 17.48
N LEU A 656 -19.70 -10.48 16.86
CA LEU A 656 -19.44 -11.83 17.33
C LEU A 656 -17.94 -12.16 17.32
N ALA A 657 -17.27 -11.87 16.20
CA ALA A 657 -15.86 -12.18 15.99
C ALA A 657 -14.93 -11.44 16.96
N SER A 658 -15.27 -10.21 17.33
CA SER A 658 -14.39 -9.34 18.14
C SER A 658 -14.86 -9.13 19.57
N TRP A 659 -15.93 -9.80 20.00
CA TRP A 659 -16.44 -9.67 21.37
C TRP A 659 -15.32 -9.93 22.40
N PRO A 660 -15.08 -9.01 23.36
CA PRO A 660 -13.99 -9.14 24.32
C PRO A 660 -14.15 -10.36 25.22
N ALA A 661 -13.03 -11.07 25.47
CA ALA A 661 -13.02 -12.24 26.34
C ALA A 661 -13.43 -11.87 27.77
N GLU A 662 -13.05 -10.68 28.23
CA GLU A 662 -13.38 -10.12 29.54
C GLU A 662 -14.88 -9.84 29.72
N LEU A 663 -15.62 -9.71 28.61
CA LEU A 663 -17.08 -9.48 28.62
C LEU A 663 -17.87 -10.76 28.34
N THR A 664 -17.21 -11.90 28.11
CA THR A 664 -17.86 -13.17 27.79
C THR A 664 -18.38 -13.84 29.07
N GLY A 665 -19.63 -14.30 29.08
CA GLY A 665 -20.24 -14.99 30.23
C GLY A 665 -20.55 -14.11 31.44
N VAL A 666 -20.56 -12.78 31.26
CA VAL A 666 -20.90 -11.81 32.31
C VAL A 666 -22.37 -11.40 32.22
N GLU A 667 -23.12 -11.45 33.32
CA GLU A 667 -24.56 -11.09 33.35
C GLU A 667 -24.82 -9.59 33.05
N SER A 668 -23.88 -8.72 33.43
CA SER A 668 -23.95 -7.28 33.21
C SER A 668 -22.57 -6.74 32.81
N PRO A 669 -22.34 -6.45 31.51
CA PRO A 669 -21.05 -5.98 31.02
C PRO A 669 -20.62 -4.68 31.69
N ASP A 670 -19.31 -4.54 31.96
CA ASP A 670 -18.76 -3.27 32.42
C ASP A 670 -18.99 -2.16 31.38
N ALA A 671 -19.60 -1.06 31.82
CA ALA A 671 -20.04 -0.01 30.90
C ALA A 671 -18.87 0.74 30.25
N GLU A 672 -17.70 0.83 30.89
CA GLU A 672 -16.54 1.52 30.35
C GLU A 672 -15.81 0.67 29.31
N MET A 673 -15.60 -0.60 29.62
CA MET A 673 -15.05 -1.57 28.68
C MET A 673 -15.94 -1.71 27.44
N LEU A 674 -17.26 -1.75 27.62
CA LEU A 674 -18.20 -1.82 26.51
C LEU A 674 -18.20 -0.53 25.66
N ARG A 675 -18.06 0.65 26.27
CA ARG A 675 -17.90 1.91 25.52
C ARG A 675 -16.62 1.91 24.68
N THR A 676 -15.51 1.45 25.25
CA THR A 676 -14.24 1.33 24.53
C THR A 676 -14.36 0.36 23.35
N PHE A 677 -15.02 -0.78 23.57
CA PHE A 677 -15.30 -1.75 22.51
C PHE A 677 -16.24 -1.19 21.44
N SER A 678 -17.31 -0.47 21.82
CA SER A 678 -18.21 0.23 20.89
C SER A 678 -17.45 1.16 19.96
N GLY A 679 -16.51 1.95 20.49
CA GLY A 679 -15.66 2.83 19.68
C GLY A 679 -14.82 2.07 18.64
N ARG A 680 -14.32 0.88 18.97
CA ARG A 680 -13.60 0.00 18.01
C ARG A 680 -14.53 -0.53 16.92
N VAL A 681 -15.75 -0.95 17.28
CA VAL A 681 -16.75 -1.43 16.31
C VAL A 681 -17.21 -0.29 15.40
N GLU A 682 -17.44 0.91 15.95
CA GLU A 682 -17.74 2.13 15.18
C GLU A 682 -16.66 2.40 14.12
N GLY A 683 -15.38 2.42 14.53
CA GLY A 683 -14.26 2.59 13.60
C GLY A 683 -14.19 1.51 12.52
N ALA A 684 -14.41 0.25 12.90
CA ALA A 684 -14.42 -0.88 11.97
C ALA A 684 -15.57 -0.79 10.95
N MET A 685 -16.76 -0.36 11.38
CA MET A 685 -17.92 -0.17 10.50
C MET A 685 -17.70 0.99 9.53
N ILE A 686 -17.21 2.14 10.00
CA ILE A 686 -16.89 3.29 9.13
C ILE A 686 -15.84 2.92 8.10
N LYS A 687 -14.77 2.23 8.51
CA LYS A 687 -13.77 1.70 7.58
C LYS A 687 -14.43 0.79 6.54
N SER A 688 -15.27 -0.14 6.98
CA SER A 688 -15.88 -1.13 6.10
C SER A 688 -16.79 -0.50 5.03
N VAL A 689 -17.63 0.46 5.39
CA VAL A 689 -18.52 1.12 4.41
C VAL A 689 -17.78 2.01 3.44
N ARG A 690 -16.68 2.64 3.88
CA ARG A 690 -15.79 3.42 3.00
C ARG A 690 -15.00 2.54 2.06
N GLU A 691 -14.53 1.37 2.51
CA GLU A 691 -13.85 0.38 1.66
C GLU A 691 -14.81 -0.28 0.67
N ALA A 692 -16.06 -0.55 1.05
CA ALA A 692 -17.08 -1.07 0.14
C ALA A 692 -17.39 -0.09 -1.02
N LYS A 693 -17.22 1.23 -0.82
CA LYS A 693 -17.40 2.26 -1.86
C LYS A 693 -18.79 2.25 -2.51
N LEU A 694 -19.83 1.88 -1.75
CA LEU A 694 -21.23 1.84 -2.21
C LEU A 694 -22.04 3.02 -1.67
N ARG A 695 -21.96 3.27 -0.34
CA ARG A 695 -22.75 4.30 0.36
C ARG A 695 -21.91 5.47 0.83
N SER A 696 -20.63 5.24 1.09
CA SER A 696 -19.62 6.22 1.47
C SER A 696 -18.27 5.84 0.85
N THR A 697 -17.34 6.78 0.76
CA THR A 697 -15.97 6.58 0.28
C THR A 697 -15.00 7.41 1.12
N TRP A 698 -13.71 7.10 1.07
CA TRP A 698 -12.68 7.93 1.70
C TRP A 698 -12.62 9.35 1.10
N ASP A 699 -12.71 9.45 -0.23
CA ASP A 699 -12.61 10.74 -0.91
C ASP A 699 -13.85 11.61 -0.73
N SER A 700 -15.03 11.01 -0.65
CA SER A 700 -16.32 11.71 -0.48
C SER A 700 -17.19 10.98 0.55
N PRO A 701 -16.96 11.24 1.85
CA PRO A 701 -17.73 10.63 2.92
C PRO A 701 -19.20 11.04 2.89
N ASN A 702 -20.11 10.08 3.11
CA ASN A 702 -21.54 10.34 3.27
C ASN A 702 -21.88 10.45 4.76
N ALA A 703 -21.75 11.66 5.32
CA ALA A 703 -21.93 11.92 6.75
C ALA A 703 -23.27 11.40 7.29
N ALA A 704 -24.38 11.57 6.56
CA ALA A 704 -25.70 11.13 7.01
C ALA A 704 -25.79 9.60 7.15
N TYR A 705 -25.20 8.85 6.22
CA TYR A 705 -25.18 7.39 6.31
C TYR A 705 -24.22 6.90 7.41
N GLU A 706 -23.05 7.52 7.51
CA GLU A 706 -22.05 7.22 8.56
C GLU A 706 -22.62 7.48 9.96
N ASP A 707 -23.24 8.63 10.19
CA ASP A 707 -23.87 8.97 11.48
C ASP A 707 -24.98 7.98 11.87
N ALA A 708 -25.76 7.52 10.90
CA ALA A 708 -26.82 6.54 11.14
C ALA A 708 -26.26 5.16 11.54
N ILE A 709 -25.13 4.74 10.95
CA ILE A 709 -24.37 3.54 11.36
C ILE A 709 -23.80 3.70 12.76
N LEU A 710 -23.14 4.82 13.05
CA LEU A 710 -22.58 5.09 14.38
C LEU A 710 -23.68 5.03 15.45
N GLY A 711 -24.82 5.64 15.17
CA GLY A 711 -26.00 5.54 16.05
C GLY A 711 -26.46 4.09 16.23
N PHE A 712 -26.46 3.28 15.16
CA PHE A 712 -26.93 1.88 15.22
C PHE A 712 -26.03 1.05 16.14
N VAL A 713 -24.71 1.20 16.02
CA VAL A 713 -23.73 0.54 16.89
C VAL A 713 -23.92 0.96 18.35
N ARG A 714 -24.01 2.27 18.60
CA ARG A 714 -24.18 2.82 19.96
C ARG A 714 -25.47 2.32 20.62
N GLU A 715 -26.58 2.26 19.89
CA GLU A 715 -27.85 1.74 20.41
C GLU A 715 -27.79 0.24 20.70
N ALA A 716 -27.11 -0.53 19.84
CA ALA A 716 -26.94 -1.97 20.02
C ALA A 716 -26.13 -2.29 21.29
N LEU A 717 -25.14 -1.45 21.63
CA LEU A 717 -24.25 -1.63 22.78
C LEU A 717 -24.59 -0.70 23.98
N ASP A 718 -25.75 -0.06 23.96
CA ASP A 718 -26.22 0.80 25.04
C ASP A 718 -26.67 -0.03 26.26
N VAL A 719 -25.99 0.14 27.39
CA VAL A 719 -26.32 -0.48 28.69
C VAL A 719 -26.92 0.49 29.70
N SER A 720 -27.20 1.74 29.31
CA SER A 720 -27.86 2.73 30.19
C SER A 720 -29.33 2.40 30.48
N ARG A 721 -29.91 1.46 29.72
CA ARG A 721 -31.28 0.98 29.81
C ARG A 721 -31.34 -0.51 29.46
N PRO A 722 -32.42 -1.23 29.84
CA PRO A 722 -32.60 -2.62 29.43
C PRO A 722 -32.48 -2.78 27.91
N ASN A 723 -31.58 -3.65 27.47
CA ASN A 723 -31.25 -3.84 26.07
C ASN A 723 -31.53 -5.28 25.65
N ALA A 724 -32.72 -5.51 25.10
CA ALA A 724 -33.18 -6.84 24.69
C ALA A 724 -32.31 -7.47 23.59
N PHE A 725 -31.67 -6.67 22.73
CA PHE A 725 -30.74 -7.17 21.74
C PHE A 725 -29.50 -7.75 22.44
N LEU A 726 -28.90 -6.98 23.36
CA LEU A 726 -27.69 -7.41 24.05
C LEU A 726 -27.95 -8.68 24.87
N SER A 727 -29.06 -8.77 25.60
CA SER A 727 -29.43 -9.99 26.34
C SER A 727 -29.57 -11.21 25.43
N ALA A 728 -30.17 -11.06 24.24
CA ALA A 728 -30.30 -12.15 23.27
C ALA A 728 -28.96 -12.50 22.60
N PHE A 729 -28.13 -11.49 22.32
CA PHE A 729 -26.83 -11.64 21.70
C PHE A 729 -25.83 -12.37 22.61
N LEU A 730 -25.70 -11.95 23.88
CA LEU A 730 -24.73 -12.50 24.83
C LEU A 730 -24.89 -14.01 25.04
N ALA A 731 -26.12 -14.52 25.08
CA ALA A 731 -26.37 -15.95 25.24
C ALA A 731 -25.85 -16.79 24.05
N PHE A 732 -25.97 -16.24 22.84
CA PHE A 732 -25.44 -16.89 21.63
C PHE A 732 -23.93 -16.70 21.52
N GLU A 733 -23.43 -15.49 21.80
CA GLU A 733 -22.01 -15.15 21.81
C GLU A 733 -21.22 -16.08 22.73
N GLU A 734 -21.67 -16.31 23.96
CA GLU A 734 -20.96 -17.16 24.92
C GLU A 734 -20.82 -18.61 24.41
N HIS A 735 -21.87 -19.12 23.75
CA HIS A 735 -21.84 -20.46 23.14
C HIS A 735 -20.82 -20.53 22.01
N VAL A 736 -20.84 -19.56 21.11
CA VAL A 736 -19.90 -19.49 19.97
C VAL A 736 -18.47 -19.26 20.45
N ALA A 737 -18.23 -18.37 21.42
CA ALA A 737 -16.91 -18.09 21.98
C ALA A 737 -16.26 -19.34 22.57
N ARG A 738 -17.04 -20.17 23.28
CA ARG A 738 -16.56 -21.44 23.86
C ARG A 738 -16.09 -22.44 22.79
N LEU A 739 -16.80 -22.51 21.66
CA LEU A 739 -16.40 -23.35 20.53
C LEU A 739 -15.24 -22.72 19.76
N GLY A 740 -15.23 -21.41 19.59
CA GLY A 740 -14.15 -20.65 18.95
C GLY A 740 -12.80 -20.84 19.64
N ILE A 741 -12.77 -20.86 20.98
CA ILE A 741 -11.55 -21.17 21.75
C ILE A 741 -11.01 -22.56 21.40
N ARG A 742 -11.89 -23.55 21.17
CA ARG A 742 -11.44 -24.89 20.75
C ARG A 742 -10.83 -24.85 19.35
N ASN A 743 -11.45 -24.11 18.44
CA ASN A 743 -10.93 -23.91 17.09
C ASN A 743 -9.57 -23.20 17.09
N SER A 744 -9.35 -22.20 17.96
CA SER A 744 -8.05 -21.53 18.08
C SER A 744 -6.93 -22.43 18.63
N LEU A 745 -7.27 -23.45 19.43
CA LEU A 745 -6.30 -24.39 19.99
C LEU A 745 -5.93 -25.54 19.03
N VAL A 746 -6.76 -25.78 18.01
CA VAL A 746 -6.56 -26.78 16.96
C VAL A 746 -5.72 -26.18 15.84
#